data_AF-A0A8J2WDT2-F1
#
_entry.id   AF-A0A8J2WDT2-F1
#
_cell.length_a   1.000
_cell.length_b   1.000
_cell.length_c   1.000
_cell.angle_alpha   90.00
_cell.angle_beta   90.00
_cell.angle_gamma   90.00
#
_symmetry.space_group_name_H-M   'P 1'
#
loop_
_entity.id
_entity.type
_entity.pdbx_description
1 polymer ?
#
loop_
_entity_poly.entity_id
_entity_poly.type
_entity_poly.pdbx_seq_one_letter_code
_entity_poly.pdbx_strand_id
1 'polypeptide(L)'
;MLSPHSKGLFHRAISQSGSTRCPWALQNTVGDYTKALAKDLNCPTSDPRQLVDCLRSKRAKQLLMTRKTTLLNFGLCMYPITFGPRIDKERSSPFLPDDPEQLLTLGQFNPVPFIFGLNEKEGGLFGASLLTFPGKSMRAFKRDQVNNIRYTLGMQKRLDGYEIAQKAHHHYFIGNTKKSCNIPDQYADLTSDFSFFKCVDESVKLWSKYSASPTYYYQYAYRYKLDYAAITQFPNQIDFGVVHGDELMMMFTNKDSPIIKHPNDIKVSNTLIDLWTSFATNGVPKSNLILGDWLPVTEGQTLSVICCLILQCQSDEPQPTVNIPSLGGLRGSRMVSSSGRKFHAFRGIPYAEPPVGNLRFNDPIPAKPWIGNVLDATKEGPSCLQYDLLYGITLNGQEDCLVLNVYTHNMNNSTKNTSVPVMVWIHGGGFVTGSGNSESDFYGPGHIMDRDVVFMTLNYRLGPFGFLSTEDAEAPGNYGLLDQTLAIKWVKEHISNFGGNPNSITIFGESAGGASVEFQILSPHSKGLFHRAIAQSGATGCPWALPKSVGEYTRILAEDLNCPTSNSRELLDCMRKTEAEKIMDSMKKLMIPILLSMCPFAFGPRIDSERLSPFLPDSPQSLVQRKQFNQVPVIFGLTQDEGGLFAANLATIDGKNLEAFKKDPVNALLYSMAMEKQKYGLEIARKAYNHYFLDNESNDIVKQFGEFISDICVFKCVDDSVQLLSQYNDQSVYYYHYSHRGQHSITKMLDLPKDADFGVCHADELMLMFSSNLIPPMTDPNDIKVSKMIFDLWTSFSANGVPQSDEIIGHWLPTTQQQPRYLQIDLESPILVNDVMPFHSRLDFWTTLFGSYSGVPTKEEL
;
A
#
# COMPACT_ATOMS: atom_id res chain seq x y z
N MET A 1 42.94 13.20 -3.75
CA MET A 1 43.45 13.78 -5.01
C MET A 1 43.92 15.21 -4.89
N LEU A 2 43.19 16.11 -4.23
CA LEU A 2 43.60 17.52 -4.04
C LEU A 2 44.63 17.74 -2.92
N SER A 3 44.89 16.72 -2.09
CA SER A 3 45.84 16.84 -0.99
C SER A 3 47.29 16.67 -1.45
N PRO A 4 48.23 17.51 -1.00
CA PRO A 4 49.67 17.29 -1.20
C PRO A 4 50.13 15.93 -0.66
N HIS A 5 49.51 15.44 0.41
CA HIS A 5 49.80 14.14 1.03
C HIS A 5 49.41 12.94 0.18
N SER A 6 48.57 13.14 -0.85
CA SER A 6 48.17 12.07 -1.77
C SER A 6 49.15 11.86 -2.93
N LYS A 7 50.21 12.68 -3.02
CA LYS A 7 51.13 12.65 -4.16
C LYS A 7 51.86 11.32 -4.25
N GLY A 8 51.69 10.64 -5.38
CA GLY A 8 52.28 9.33 -5.66
C GLY A 8 51.61 8.14 -4.97
N LEU A 9 50.54 8.35 -4.18
CA LEU A 9 49.85 7.24 -3.49
C LEU A 9 48.83 6.52 -4.38
N PHE A 10 48.24 7.24 -5.32
CA PHE A 10 47.16 6.73 -6.15
C PHE A 10 47.53 6.88 -7.61
N HIS A 11 47.19 5.87 -8.40
CA HIS A 11 47.42 5.88 -9.84
C HIS A 11 46.17 6.28 -10.62
N ARG A 12 44.97 6.09 -10.02
CA ARG A 12 43.65 6.28 -10.63
C ARG A 12 42.62 6.55 -9.53
N ALA A 13 41.51 7.19 -9.88
CA ALA A 13 40.43 7.49 -8.94
C ALA A 13 39.05 7.20 -9.54
N ILE A 14 38.12 6.73 -8.71
CA ILE A 14 36.69 6.58 -9.04
C ILE A 14 35.92 7.26 -7.91
N SER A 15 34.94 8.10 -8.25
CA SER A 15 34.03 8.73 -7.29
C SER A 15 32.58 8.59 -7.75
N GLN A 16 31.70 8.23 -6.82
CA GLN A 16 30.26 8.16 -7.05
C GLN A 16 29.54 9.26 -6.28
N SER A 17 28.51 9.82 -6.90
CA SER A 17 27.48 10.64 -6.25
C SER A 17 28.02 11.85 -5.47
N GLY A 18 29.11 12.45 -5.93
CA GLY A 18 29.66 13.63 -5.27
C GLY A 18 31.03 14.07 -5.74
N SER A 19 31.36 15.30 -5.38
CA SER A 19 32.65 15.93 -5.60
C SER A 19 32.96 16.90 -4.46
N THR A 20 34.20 17.37 -4.37
CA THR A 20 34.59 18.40 -3.38
C THR A 20 33.90 19.74 -3.60
N ARG A 21 33.23 19.96 -4.73
CA ARG A 21 32.42 21.15 -5.01
C ARG A 21 30.98 21.03 -4.52
N CYS A 22 30.54 19.84 -4.12
CA CYS A 22 29.17 19.66 -3.65
C CYS A 22 28.96 20.42 -2.33
N PRO A 23 27.78 21.04 -2.13
CA PRO A 23 27.55 21.94 -1.00
C PRO A 23 27.69 21.26 0.36
N TRP A 24 27.56 19.93 0.40
CA TRP A 24 27.74 19.12 1.60
C TRP A 24 29.21 18.68 1.84
N ALA A 25 30.07 18.72 0.82
CA ALA A 25 31.42 18.14 0.88
C ALA A 25 32.45 18.98 1.65
N LEU A 26 32.28 20.31 1.69
CA LEU A 26 33.17 21.24 2.40
C LEU A 26 32.41 22.13 3.37
N GLN A 27 32.87 22.18 4.61
CA GLN A 27 32.17 22.81 5.73
C GLN A 27 32.94 24.00 6.29
N ASN A 28 32.42 25.20 6.08
CA ASN A 28 33.07 26.44 6.53
C ASN A 28 32.67 26.85 7.97
N THR A 29 31.71 26.16 8.58
CA THR A 29 31.10 26.53 9.87
C THR A 29 31.39 25.55 11.00
N VAL A 30 32.32 24.61 10.82
CA VAL A 30 32.67 23.57 11.83
C VAL A 30 33.02 24.17 13.19
N GLY A 31 33.66 25.36 13.19
CA GLY A 31 34.00 26.08 14.42
C GLY A 31 32.77 26.55 15.22
N ASP A 32 31.70 26.98 14.55
CA ASP A 32 30.45 27.40 15.20
C ASP A 32 29.77 26.20 15.86
N TYR A 33 29.71 25.06 15.16
CA TYR A 33 29.15 23.82 15.70
C TYR A 33 29.98 23.28 16.87
N THR A 34 31.30 23.44 16.82
CA THR A 34 32.21 23.07 17.91
C THR A 34 31.93 23.88 19.18
N LYS A 35 31.70 25.20 19.04
CA LYS A 35 31.33 26.08 20.17
C LYS A 35 29.94 25.75 20.73
N ALA A 36 28.97 25.47 19.86
CA ALA A 36 27.62 25.06 20.28
C ALA A 36 27.65 23.75 21.08
N LEU A 37 28.36 22.74 20.56
CA LEU A 37 28.54 21.46 21.26
C LEU A 37 29.25 21.63 22.60
N ALA A 38 30.29 22.48 22.66
CA ALA A 38 30.99 22.78 23.90
C ALA A 38 30.07 23.45 24.93
N LYS A 39 29.23 24.41 24.51
CA LYS A 39 28.24 25.05 25.39
C LYS A 39 27.28 24.02 26.01
N ASP A 40 26.75 23.11 25.20
CA ASP A 40 25.78 22.10 25.66
C ASP A 40 26.41 21.03 26.58
N LEU A 41 27.73 20.89 26.54
CA LEU A 41 28.50 20.00 27.40
C LEU A 41 29.11 20.71 28.62
N ASN A 42 28.71 21.97 28.87
CA ASN A 42 29.25 22.83 29.90
C ASN A 42 30.79 22.96 29.83
N CYS A 43 31.32 23.04 28.61
CA CYS A 43 32.72 23.34 28.34
C CYS A 43 32.93 24.85 28.11
N PRO A 44 34.10 25.39 28.46
CA PRO A 44 34.45 26.77 28.14
C PRO A 44 34.46 26.98 26.61
N THR A 45 33.97 28.13 26.16
CA THR A 45 33.85 28.47 24.73
C THR A 45 34.70 29.67 24.29
N SER A 46 35.29 30.39 25.26
CA SER A 46 36.07 31.60 25.04
C SER A 46 37.52 31.32 24.63
N ASP A 47 38.16 30.30 25.21
CA ASP A 47 39.52 29.89 24.87
C ASP A 47 39.51 28.57 24.08
N PRO A 48 40.05 28.54 22.83
CA PRO A 48 40.04 27.34 22.01
C PRO A 48 40.80 26.14 22.61
N ARG A 49 41.85 26.37 23.42
CA ARG A 49 42.60 25.26 24.04
C ARG A 49 41.79 24.62 25.16
N GLN A 50 41.26 25.43 26.06
CA GLN A 50 40.39 24.97 27.15
C GLN A 50 39.12 24.29 26.61
N LEU A 51 38.56 24.80 25.51
CA LEU A 51 37.43 24.18 24.81
C LEU A 51 37.80 22.76 24.39
N VAL A 52 38.89 22.60 23.64
CA VAL A 52 39.31 21.30 23.09
C VAL A 52 39.69 20.32 24.20
N ASP A 53 40.40 20.77 25.23
CA ASP A 53 40.79 19.91 26.35
C ASP A 53 39.57 19.46 27.16
N CYS A 54 38.58 20.33 27.35
CA CYS A 54 37.31 19.94 27.95
C CYS A 54 36.56 18.92 27.09
N LEU A 55 36.46 19.12 25.76
CA LEU A 55 35.81 18.15 24.87
C LEU A 55 36.53 16.79 24.85
N ARG A 56 37.86 16.78 24.90
CA ARG A 56 38.68 15.55 25.02
C ARG A 56 38.41 14.79 26.32
N SER A 57 38.07 15.50 27.40
CA SER A 57 37.72 14.86 28.68
C SER A 57 36.35 14.16 28.68
N LYS A 58 35.48 14.44 27.68
CA LYS A 58 34.14 13.84 27.61
C LYS A 58 34.18 12.44 27.00
N ARG A 59 33.27 11.56 27.46
CA ARG A 59 33.12 10.24 26.86
C ARG A 59 32.55 10.35 25.44
N ALA A 60 32.97 9.49 24.53
CA ALA A 60 32.47 9.46 23.15
C ALA A 60 30.92 9.41 23.07
N LYS A 61 30.28 8.61 23.92
CA LYS A 61 28.81 8.53 24.01
C LYS A 61 28.17 9.87 24.40
N GLN A 62 28.81 10.66 25.27
CA GLN A 62 28.31 11.99 25.65
C GLN A 62 28.42 12.97 24.48
N LEU A 63 29.56 12.97 23.77
CA LEU A 63 29.74 13.79 22.57
C LEU A 63 28.67 13.47 21.49
N LEU A 64 28.37 12.18 21.29
CA LEU A 64 27.38 11.73 20.30
C LEU A 64 25.93 12.02 20.70
N MET A 65 25.57 11.80 21.98
CA MET A 65 24.19 12.02 22.45
C MET A 65 23.86 13.51 22.56
N THR A 66 24.79 14.34 23.04
CA THR A 66 24.58 15.79 23.11
C THR A 66 24.46 16.41 21.73
N ARG A 67 25.23 15.90 20.75
CA ARG A 67 25.06 16.25 19.33
C ARG A 67 23.61 16.03 18.85
N LYS A 68 22.90 14.99 19.31
CA LYS A 68 21.51 14.73 18.92
C LYS A 68 20.57 15.85 19.40
N THR A 69 20.76 16.36 20.61
CA THR A 69 19.92 17.41 21.22
C THR A 69 20.17 18.80 20.62
N THR A 70 21.42 19.16 20.33
CA THR A 70 21.78 20.44 19.68
C THR A 70 21.26 20.53 18.24
N LEU A 71 21.12 19.39 17.56
CA LEU A 71 20.79 19.31 16.13
C LEU A 71 19.30 19.13 15.84
N LEU A 72 18.49 18.67 16.79
CA LEU A 72 17.04 18.50 16.64
C LEU A 72 16.26 19.82 16.46
N ASN A 73 16.87 20.98 16.71
CA ASN A 73 16.26 22.29 16.53
C ASN A 73 16.32 22.83 15.09
N PHE A 74 16.94 22.11 14.14
CA PHE A 74 17.00 22.49 12.73
C PHE A 74 16.28 21.42 11.90
N GLY A 75 14.99 21.66 11.65
CA GLY A 75 14.05 20.66 11.14
C GLY A 75 14.39 20.00 9.81
N LEU A 76 13.66 18.90 9.55
CA LEU A 76 13.35 18.26 8.27
C LEU A 76 14.48 17.73 7.38
N CYS A 77 15.73 18.13 7.56
CA CYS A 77 16.81 17.77 6.64
C CYS A 77 17.72 16.69 7.25
N MET A 78 17.94 15.58 6.54
CA MET A 78 19.15 14.79 6.73
C MET A 78 20.35 15.71 6.46
N TYR A 79 20.99 16.13 7.55
CA TYR A 79 22.30 16.78 7.65
C TYR A 79 22.50 18.11 6.91
N PRO A 80 22.63 19.24 7.62
CA PRO A 80 23.89 19.94 7.50
C PRO A 80 24.97 18.98 8.03
N ILE A 81 25.93 18.57 7.19
CA ILE A 81 27.10 17.82 7.66
C ILE A 81 27.86 18.75 8.61
N THR A 82 27.56 18.69 9.91
CA THR A 82 28.01 19.70 10.87
C THR A 82 29.50 19.62 11.19
N PHE A 83 30.07 18.43 11.10
CA PHE A 83 31.49 18.15 11.26
C PHE A 83 31.98 17.40 10.02
N GLY A 84 32.30 18.15 8.97
CA GLY A 84 32.81 17.64 7.70
C GLY A 84 34.20 18.16 7.37
N PRO A 85 34.77 17.74 6.22
CA PRO A 85 36.03 18.27 5.72
C PRO A 85 35.97 19.80 5.57
N ARG A 86 37.11 20.46 5.78
CA ARG A 86 37.27 21.91 5.56
C ARG A 86 38.66 22.20 5.00
N ILE A 87 38.82 23.39 4.44
CA ILE A 87 40.14 23.94 4.11
C ILE A 87 40.90 24.13 5.44
N ASP A 88 42.10 23.56 5.53
CA ASP A 88 42.92 23.52 6.74
C ASP A 88 44.30 24.17 6.52
N LYS A 89 44.32 25.22 5.71
CA LYS A 89 45.51 26.02 5.34
C LYS A 89 46.30 26.58 6.54
N GLU A 90 45.65 26.69 7.69
CA GLU A 90 46.30 27.11 8.94
C GLU A 90 47.27 26.07 9.53
N ARG A 91 47.23 24.81 9.07
CA ARG A 91 48.13 23.77 9.55
C ARG A 91 49.51 23.91 8.90
N SER A 92 50.56 23.52 9.63
CA SER A 92 51.92 23.44 9.08
C SER A 92 52.05 22.43 7.94
N SER A 93 51.15 21.45 7.88
CA SER A 93 51.04 20.48 6.80
C SER A 93 49.56 20.24 6.47
N PRO A 94 48.94 21.11 5.66
CA PRO A 94 47.51 21.07 5.39
C PRO A 94 47.12 19.83 4.57
N PHE A 95 45.98 19.21 4.88
CA PHE A 95 45.42 18.15 4.06
C PHE A 95 44.73 18.70 2.82
N LEU A 96 43.92 19.75 2.97
CA LEU A 96 43.28 20.51 1.89
C LEU A 96 43.76 21.96 1.98
N PRO A 97 44.84 22.32 1.25
CA PRO A 97 45.53 23.60 1.42
C PRO A 97 44.74 24.82 0.94
N ASP A 98 43.81 24.66 0.00
CA ASP A 98 43.00 25.76 -0.51
C ASP A 98 41.67 25.26 -1.10
N ASP A 99 40.88 26.19 -1.65
CA ASP A 99 39.66 25.89 -2.39
C ASP A 99 39.92 24.93 -3.57
N PRO A 100 39.11 23.87 -3.74
CA PRO A 100 39.28 22.91 -4.82
C PRO A 100 39.39 23.49 -6.22
N GLU A 101 38.65 24.55 -6.54
CA GLU A 101 38.71 25.21 -7.85
C GLU A 101 40.06 25.86 -8.09
N GLN A 102 40.57 26.54 -7.06
CA GLN A 102 41.87 27.20 -7.12
C GLN A 102 43.00 26.17 -7.24
N LEU A 103 42.94 25.10 -6.46
CA LEU A 103 43.93 24.02 -6.54
C LEU A 103 43.97 23.39 -7.94
N LEU A 104 42.80 23.12 -8.54
CA LEU A 104 42.72 22.59 -9.90
C LEU A 104 43.24 23.59 -10.93
N THR A 105 42.82 24.86 -10.85
CA THR A 105 43.22 25.91 -11.81
C THR A 105 44.72 26.22 -11.74
N LEU A 106 45.32 26.15 -10.55
CA LEU A 106 46.74 26.38 -10.33
C LEU A 106 47.62 25.14 -10.56
N GLY A 107 47.04 24.00 -10.94
CA GLY A 107 47.79 22.75 -11.12
C GLY A 107 48.30 22.12 -9.82
N GLN A 108 47.77 22.54 -8.66
CA GLN A 108 48.19 22.10 -7.32
C GLN A 108 47.38 20.89 -6.84
N PHE A 109 47.36 19.83 -7.64
CA PHE A 109 46.65 18.60 -7.33
C PHE A 109 47.41 17.39 -7.89
N ASN A 110 46.92 16.18 -7.65
CA ASN A 110 47.50 14.96 -8.21
C ASN A 110 46.76 14.56 -9.48
N PRO A 111 47.35 14.74 -10.68
CA PRO A 111 46.73 14.38 -11.94
C PRO A 111 46.77 12.87 -12.11
N VAL A 112 45.62 12.22 -11.98
CA VAL A 112 45.43 10.80 -12.23
C VAL A 112 44.20 10.63 -13.12
N PRO A 113 44.11 9.55 -13.92
CA PRO A 113 42.86 9.17 -14.56
C PRO A 113 41.72 9.12 -13.53
N PHE A 114 40.56 9.68 -13.86
CA PHE A 114 39.46 9.82 -12.90
C PHE A 114 38.09 9.48 -13.55
N ILE A 115 37.31 8.58 -12.95
CA ILE A 115 35.89 8.38 -13.26
C ILE A 115 35.00 9.11 -12.24
N PHE A 116 34.03 9.88 -12.74
CA PHE A 116 32.90 10.40 -11.98
C PHE A 116 31.62 9.63 -12.35
N GLY A 117 30.85 9.18 -11.35
CA GLY A 117 29.54 8.56 -11.53
C GLY A 117 28.44 9.30 -10.78
N LEU A 118 27.24 9.29 -11.35
CA LEU A 118 26.00 9.79 -10.75
C LEU A 118 24.87 8.80 -10.97
N ASN A 119 23.93 8.72 -10.05
CA ASN A 119 22.63 8.06 -10.27
C ASN A 119 21.66 8.99 -11.01
N GLU A 120 20.65 8.42 -11.66
CA GLU A 120 19.62 9.18 -12.38
C GLU A 120 18.83 10.13 -11.46
N LYS A 121 18.63 9.75 -10.19
CA LYS A 121 17.87 10.53 -9.21
C LYS A 121 18.48 10.51 -7.81
N GLU A 122 19.69 11.07 -7.69
CA GLU A 122 20.44 11.20 -6.43
C GLU A 122 19.61 11.76 -5.25
N GLY A 123 18.70 12.69 -5.53
CA GLY A 123 17.83 13.32 -4.54
C GLY A 123 16.67 12.44 -4.05
N GLY A 124 16.47 11.23 -4.59
CA GLY A 124 15.32 10.37 -4.29
C GLY A 124 15.14 10.08 -2.79
N LEU A 125 16.23 9.83 -2.05
CA LEU A 125 16.17 9.61 -0.60
C LEU A 125 15.70 10.86 0.16
N PHE A 126 15.95 12.07 -0.36
CA PHE A 126 15.45 13.31 0.22
C PHE A 126 13.95 13.49 -0.04
N GLY A 127 13.47 13.12 -1.23
CA GLY A 127 12.04 13.03 -1.53
C GLY A 127 11.34 12.05 -0.59
N ALA A 128 11.88 10.84 -0.45
CA ALA A 128 11.38 9.80 0.45
C ALA A 128 11.32 10.28 1.91
N SER A 129 12.32 11.04 2.38
CA SER A 129 12.35 11.57 3.75
C SER A 129 11.18 12.49 4.12
N LEU A 130 10.50 13.08 3.13
CA LEU A 130 9.28 13.86 3.38
C LEU A 130 8.09 12.98 3.83
N LEU A 131 8.15 11.67 3.54
CA LEU A 131 7.11 10.67 3.81
C LEU A 131 7.26 9.95 5.15
N THR A 132 8.47 9.95 5.75
CA THR A 132 8.89 8.95 6.75
C THR A 132 8.61 9.30 8.22
N PHE A 133 7.93 10.42 8.47
CA PHE A 133 7.43 10.81 9.78
C PHE A 133 5.95 11.20 9.67
N PRO A 134 5.09 10.90 10.67
CA PRO A 134 3.61 10.83 10.55
C PRO A 134 2.95 12.12 10.05
N GLY A 135 3.06 12.39 8.75
CA GLY A 135 2.67 13.62 8.07
C GLY A 135 3.27 14.93 8.63
N LYS A 136 4.11 14.94 9.67
CA LYS A 136 4.63 16.18 10.27
C LYS A 136 5.60 16.89 9.32
N SER A 137 6.47 16.12 8.67
CA SER A 137 7.45 16.58 7.69
C SER A 137 6.78 17.16 6.44
N MET A 138 5.88 16.39 5.81
CA MET A 138 5.12 16.85 4.64
C MET A 138 4.23 18.06 4.95
N ARG A 139 3.50 18.08 6.07
CA ARG A 139 2.66 19.23 6.44
C ARG A 139 3.49 20.48 6.72
N ALA A 140 4.63 20.34 7.40
CA ALA A 140 5.53 21.45 7.63
C ALA A 140 6.15 21.98 6.33
N PHE A 141 6.49 21.09 5.39
CA PHE A 141 6.96 21.48 4.06
C PHE A 141 5.88 22.21 3.27
N LYS A 142 4.66 21.65 3.19
CA LYS A 142 3.52 22.28 2.49
C LYS A 142 3.13 23.63 3.06
N ARG A 143 3.25 23.82 4.38
CA ARG A 143 2.94 25.09 5.06
C ARG A 143 3.86 26.23 4.65
N ASP A 144 5.12 25.94 4.32
CA ASP A 144 6.11 26.97 4.00
C ASP A 144 7.20 26.43 3.05
N GLN A 145 6.82 26.15 1.80
CA GLN A 145 7.72 25.50 0.83
C GLN A 145 8.97 26.34 0.56
N VAL A 146 8.82 27.68 0.44
CA VAL A 146 9.94 28.59 0.15
C VAL A 146 10.97 28.59 1.28
N ASN A 147 10.55 28.71 2.55
CA ASN A 147 11.53 28.66 3.62
C ASN A 147 12.14 27.26 3.76
N ASN A 148 11.37 26.18 3.61
CA ASN A 148 11.94 24.84 3.63
C ASN A 148 12.99 24.65 2.53
N ILE A 149 12.72 25.10 1.29
CA ILE A 149 13.71 25.12 0.20
C ILE A 149 14.92 25.97 0.60
N ARG A 150 14.72 27.16 1.17
CA ARG A 150 15.83 28.00 1.68
C ARG A 150 16.68 27.25 2.71
N TYR A 151 16.06 26.43 3.56
CA TYR A 151 16.76 25.57 4.51
C TYR A 151 17.56 24.46 3.80
N THR A 152 16.94 23.76 2.85
CA THR A 152 17.57 22.71 2.03
C THR A 152 18.80 23.24 1.28
N LEU A 153 18.72 24.45 0.75
CA LEU A 153 19.81 25.11 0.03
C LEU A 153 20.91 25.67 0.94
N GLY A 154 20.74 25.61 2.27
CA GLY A 154 21.72 26.18 3.23
C GLY A 154 21.80 27.71 3.20
N MET A 155 20.72 28.39 2.80
CA MET A 155 20.72 29.85 2.53
C MET A 155 20.09 30.67 3.66
N GLN A 156 20.05 30.15 4.89
CA GLN A 156 19.37 30.80 6.02
C GLN A 156 20.05 32.11 6.44
N LYS A 157 21.39 32.17 6.35
CA LYS A 157 22.19 33.34 6.76
C LYS A 157 22.42 34.35 5.62
N ARG A 158 21.96 34.07 4.40
CA ARG A 158 22.13 34.95 3.24
C ARG A 158 20.97 35.96 3.14
N LEU A 159 21.30 37.22 2.81
CA LEU A 159 20.32 38.30 2.62
C LEU A 159 19.40 38.02 1.41
N ASP A 160 19.97 37.50 0.31
CA ASP A 160 19.28 37.11 -0.92
C ASP A 160 18.70 35.68 -0.87
N GLY A 161 18.91 34.95 0.22
CA GLY A 161 18.59 33.52 0.30
C GLY A 161 17.10 33.19 0.13
N TYR A 162 16.21 34.09 0.55
CA TYR A 162 14.77 33.92 0.37
C TYR A 162 14.36 34.12 -1.10
N GLU A 163 14.91 35.11 -1.79
CA GLU A 163 14.64 35.35 -3.22
C GLU A 163 15.12 34.18 -4.09
N ILE A 164 16.30 33.63 -3.77
CA ILE A 164 16.82 32.44 -4.46
C ILE A 164 15.90 31.23 -4.24
N ALA A 165 15.44 31.03 -3.00
CA ALA A 165 14.50 29.95 -2.69
C ALA A 165 13.14 30.12 -3.39
N GLN A 166 12.65 31.34 -3.58
CA GLN A 166 11.45 31.61 -4.38
C GLN A 166 11.64 31.24 -5.85
N LYS A 167 12.79 31.59 -6.44
CA LYS A 167 13.09 31.21 -7.83
C LYS A 167 13.18 29.70 -8.00
N ALA A 168 13.82 29.00 -7.06
CA ALA A 168 13.85 27.54 -7.04
C ALA A 168 12.43 26.95 -6.87
N HIS A 169 11.65 27.47 -5.92
CA HIS A 169 10.26 27.06 -5.73
C HIS A 169 9.44 27.20 -7.03
N HIS A 170 9.54 28.34 -7.70
CA HIS A 170 8.85 28.58 -8.96
C HIS A 170 9.28 27.57 -10.04
N HIS A 171 10.58 27.30 -10.19
CA HIS A 171 11.12 26.40 -11.20
C HIS A 171 10.69 24.94 -11.02
N TYR A 172 10.77 24.41 -9.79
CA TYR A 172 10.54 22.99 -9.52
C TYR A 172 9.08 22.66 -9.14
N PHE A 173 8.31 23.61 -8.61
CA PHE A 173 6.98 23.34 -8.04
C PHE A 173 5.81 24.03 -8.76
N ILE A 174 6.03 25.12 -9.51
CA ILE A 174 4.94 25.94 -10.09
C ILE A 174 5.00 26.06 -11.63
N GLY A 175 6.19 26.19 -12.23
CA GLY A 175 6.35 26.56 -13.65
C GLY A 175 6.13 25.42 -14.66
N ASN A 176 6.13 25.78 -15.95
CA ASN A 176 5.98 24.85 -17.09
C ASN A 176 7.12 23.82 -17.22
N THR A 177 8.18 23.96 -16.42
CA THR A 177 9.34 23.05 -16.33
C THR A 177 9.15 21.93 -15.30
N LYS A 178 8.00 21.88 -14.63
CA LYS A 178 7.63 20.83 -13.67
C LYS A 178 7.65 19.44 -14.34
N LYS A 179 8.59 18.60 -13.91
CA LYS A 179 8.76 17.23 -14.43
C LYS A 179 7.79 16.21 -13.81
N SER A 180 7.25 16.50 -12.62
CA SER A 180 6.43 15.56 -11.84
C SER A 180 5.27 16.26 -11.15
N CYS A 181 4.12 15.61 -11.00
CA CYS A 181 2.97 16.15 -10.26
C CYS A 181 3.09 16.04 -8.74
N ASN A 182 4.09 15.31 -8.25
CA ASN A 182 4.22 14.93 -6.85
C ASN A 182 5.30 15.75 -6.11
N ILE A 183 4.97 16.31 -4.94
CA ILE A 183 5.86 17.21 -4.18
C ILE A 183 7.17 16.52 -3.73
N PRO A 184 7.14 15.32 -3.10
CA PRO A 184 8.34 14.53 -2.84
C PRO A 184 9.25 14.35 -4.05
N ASP A 185 8.66 14.10 -5.21
CA ASP A 185 9.41 13.81 -6.43
C ASP A 185 10.04 15.08 -7.01
N GLN A 186 9.32 16.21 -6.98
CA GLN A 186 9.85 17.55 -7.28
C GLN A 186 10.98 17.95 -6.31
N TYR A 187 10.84 17.59 -5.04
CA TYR A 187 11.86 17.82 -4.03
C TYR A 187 13.10 16.94 -4.25
N ALA A 188 12.91 15.70 -4.71
CA ALA A 188 13.98 14.83 -5.17
C ALA A 188 14.69 15.42 -6.41
N ASP A 189 13.97 15.98 -7.38
CA ASP A 189 14.58 16.66 -8.53
C ASP A 189 15.43 17.86 -8.09
N LEU A 190 14.86 18.76 -7.27
CA LEU A 190 15.56 19.93 -6.72
C LEU A 190 16.85 19.54 -5.99
N THR A 191 16.80 18.50 -5.18
CA THR A 191 17.95 18.04 -4.40
C THR A 191 18.96 17.28 -5.24
N SER A 192 18.54 16.54 -6.27
CA SER A 192 19.45 15.92 -7.27
C SER A 192 20.28 17.00 -7.97
N ASP A 193 19.60 18.03 -8.49
CA ASP A 193 20.24 19.09 -9.27
C ASP A 193 21.20 19.92 -8.42
N PHE A 194 20.75 20.35 -7.24
CA PHE A 194 21.52 21.23 -6.36
C PHE A 194 22.65 20.52 -5.61
N SER A 195 22.38 19.35 -5.04
CA SER A 195 23.32 18.69 -4.13
C SER A 195 24.32 17.79 -4.84
N PHE A 196 24.05 17.39 -6.09
CA PHE A 196 24.84 16.37 -6.79
C PHE A 196 25.19 16.75 -8.23
N PHE A 197 24.19 17.01 -9.09
CA PHE A 197 24.46 17.12 -10.53
C PHE A 197 25.33 18.32 -10.87
N LYS A 198 24.97 19.51 -10.37
CA LYS A 198 25.72 20.73 -10.67
C LYS A 198 27.18 20.64 -10.24
N CYS A 199 27.44 20.20 -9.01
CA CYS A 199 28.80 20.16 -8.47
C CYS A 199 29.68 19.09 -9.11
N VAL A 200 29.10 17.95 -9.52
CA VAL A 200 29.82 16.89 -10.23
C VAL A 200 30.10 17.31 -11.66
N ASP A 201 29.13 17.87 -12.39
CA ASP A 201 29.32 18.43 -13.74
C ASP A 201 30.44 19.50 -13.76
N GLU A 202 30.40 20.46 -12.84
CA GLU A 202 31.46 21.47 -12.72
C GLU A 202 32.83 20.84 -12.42
N SER A 203 32.87 19.79 -11.59
CA SER A 203 34.11 19.10 -11.26
C SER A 203 34.66 18.34 -12.46
N VAL A 204 33.82 17.60 -13.18
CA VAL A 204 34.21 16.88 -14.40
C VAL A 204 34.82 17.85 -15.40
N LYS A 205 34.20 19.03 -15.60
CA LYS A 205 34.71 20.08 -16.50
C LYS A 205 36.06 20.66 -16.05
N LEU A 206 36.24 20.91 -14.76
CA LEU A 206 37.52 21.40 -14.23
C LEU A 206 38.62 20.34 -14.36
N TRP A 207 38.32 19.09 -14.03
CA TRP A 207 39.27 17.99 -14.16
C TRP A 207 39.63 17.72 -15.62
N SER A 208 38.66 17.69 -16.54
CA SER A 208 38.92 17.52 -17.98
C SER A 208 39.74 18.67 -18.58
N LYS A 209 39.60 19.88 -18.03
CA LYS A 209 40.30 21.09 -18.51
C LYS A 209 41.73 21.19 -17.98
N TYR A 210 41.94 20.97 -16.69
CA TYR A 210 43.22 21.27 -16.03
C TYR A 210 44.07 20.03 -15.76
N SER A 211 43.50 18.81 -15.78
CA SER A 211 44.27 17.57 -15.64
C SER A 211 44.82 17.12 -16.98
N ALA A 212 46.11 16.80 -17.01
CA ALA A 212 46.72 16.11 -18.15
C ALA A 212 46.30 14.62 -18.25
N SER A 213 45.59 14.10 -17.25
CA SER A 213 45.08 12.72 -17.22
C SER A 213 43.61 12.65 -17.66
N PRO A 214 43.18 11.55 -18.30
CA PRO A 214 41.82 11.40 -18.81
C PRO A 214 40.78 11.41 -17.69
N THR A 215 39.68 12.13 -17.93
CA THR A 215 38.51 12.15 -17.05
C THR A 215 37.34 11.48 -17.76
N TYR A 216 36.69 10.54 -17.09
CA TYR A 216 35.51 9.82 -17.58
C TYR A 216 34.31 10.16 -16.70
N TYR A 217 33.13 10.07 -17.29
CA TYR A 217 31.87 10.37 -16.63
C TYR A 217 30.79 9.39 -17.07
N TYR A 218 29.97 8.91 -16.13
CA TYR A 218 28.79 8.10 -16.43
C TYR A 218 27.61 8.48 -15.53
N GLN A 219 26.40 8.12 -16.01
CA GLN A 219 25.18 8.15 -15.21
C GLN A 219 24.59 6.74 -15.13
N TYR A 220 24.34 6.26 -13.93
CA TYR A 220 23.68 4.99 -13.65
C TYR A 220 22.17 5.20 -13.61
N ALA A 221 21.46 4.50 -14.49
CA ALA A 221 20.00 4.58 -14.64
C ALA A 221 19.36 3.18 -14.70
N TYR A 222 20.11 2.12 -14.35
CA TYR A 222 19.54 0.79 -14.30
C TYR A 222 18.80 0.56 -12.99
N ARG A 223 17.53 0.17 -13.12
CA ARG A 223 16.67 -0.07 -11.98
C ARG A 223 16.74 -1.52 -11.51
N TYR A 224 17.14 -1.70 -10.26
CA TYR A 224 17.07 -2.98 -9.57
C TYR A 224 15.76 -3.10 -8.79
N LYS A 225 15.18 -4.31 -8.71
CA LYS A 225 13.88 -4.55 -8.05
C LYS A 225 13.88 -4.28 -6.54
N LEU A 226 15.07 -4.19 -5.92
CA LEU A 226 15.29 -3.88 -4.51
C LEU A 226 16.23 -2.69 -4.40
N ASP A 227 15.72 -1.50 -4.75
CA ASP A 227 16.47 -0.24 -4.66
C ASP A 227 16.76 0.15 -3.19
N TYR A 228 17.71 1.06 -2.99
CA TYR A 228 18.18 1.49 -1.68
C TYR A 228 17.07 2.20 -0.87
N ALA A 229 16.11 2.83 -1.56
CA ALA A 229 14.94 3.41 -0.91
C ALA A 229 14.03 2.34 -0.29
N ALA A 230 13.83 1.20 -0.97
CA ALA A 230 13.07 0.08 -0.44
C ALA A 230 13.71 -0.58 0.79
N ILE A 231 15.04 -0.71 0.83
CA ILE A 231 15.77 -1.33 1.97
C ILE A 231 15.79 -0.41 3.21
N THR A 232 15.73 0.91 3.02
CA THR A 232 15.76 1.90 4.12
C THR A 232 14.41 2.11 4.82
N GLN A 233 13.41 1.24 4.56
CA GLN A 233 12.06 1.26 5.15
C GLN A 233 11.32 2.59 4.93
N PHE A 234 11.62 3.30 3.84
CA PHE A 234 10.79 4.43 3.45
C PHE A 234 9.45 3.92 2.92
N PRO A 235 8.31 4.59 3.21
CA PRO A 235 7.01 4.16 2.71
C PRO A 235 7.08 4.01 1.18
N ASN A 236 6.77 2.81 0.66
CA ASN A 236 6.76 2.45 -0.77
C ASN A 236 5.62 3.16 -1.56
N GLN A 237 5.33 4.42 -1.26
CA GLN A 237 4.22 5.18 -1.84
C GLN A 237 4.61 5.91 -3.12
N ILE A 238 5.91 6.15 -3.35
CA ILE A 238 6.40 6.93 -4.50
C ILE A 238 7.65 6.26 -5.06
N ASP A 239 7.58 5.96 -6.35
CA ASP A 239 8.69 5.52 -7.15
C ASP A 239 9.60 6.70 -7.53
N PHE A 240 10.76 6.80 -6.90
CA PHE A 240 11.78 7.81 -7.19
C PHE A 240 12.78 7.39 -8.28
N GLY A 241 12.59 6.26 -8.96
CA GLY A 241 13.57 5.76 -9.93
C GLY A 241 14.88 5.32 -9.28
N VAL A 242 16.02 5.58 -9.95
CA VAL A 242 17.35 5.14 -9.48
C VAL A 242 17.96 6.17 -8.54
N VAL A 243 17.98 5.85 -7.24
CA VAL A 243 18.33 6.78 -6.17
C VAL A 243 19.80 6.68 -5.74
N HIS A 244 20.22 7.62 -4.89
CA HIS A 244 21.58 7.65 -4.34
C HIS A 244 21.98 6.32 -3.67
N GLY A 245 22.99 5.66 -4.23
CA GLY A 245 23.56 4.41 -3.71
C GLY A 245 23.05 3.13 -4.38
N ASP A 246 22.11 3.20 -5.33
CA ASP A 246 21.56 2.03 -6.02
C ASP A 246 22.62 1.26 -6.83
N GLU A 247 23.56 1.97 -7.46
CA GLU A 247 24.67 1.38 -8.20
C GLU A 247 25.63 0.59 -7.30
N LEU A 248 25.75 1.00 -6.02
CA LEU A 248 26.58 0.29 -5.05
C LEU A 248 25.97 -1.06 -4.68
N MET A 249 24.64 -1.18 -4.67
CA MET A 249 23.94 -2.44 -4.41
C MET A 249 24.19 -3.49 -5.50
N MET A 250 24.58 -3.06 -6.71
CA MET A 250 25.00 -3.99 -7.77
C MET A 250 26.40 -4.55 -7.58
N MET A 251 27.24 -3.92 -6.77
CA MET A 251 28.66 -4.31 -6.61
C MET A 251 28.98 -4.86 -5.22
N PHE A 252 28.28 -4.39 -4.19
CA PHE A 252 28.58 -4.72 -2.79
C PHE A 252 27.38 -5.41 -2.14
N THR A 253 27.56 -6.68 -1.76
CA THR A 253 26.56 -7.45 -1.02
C THR A 253 26.89 -7.49 0.47
N ASN A 254 25.92 -7.23 1.35
CA ASN A 254 26.02 -7.47 2.79
C ASN A 254 24.91 -8.44 3.27
N LYS A 255 24.85 -8.74 4.57
CA LYS A 255 23.87 -9.69 5.16
C LYS A 255 22.41 -9.26 4.95
N ASP A 256 22.17 -7.96 4.86
CA ASP A 256 20.85 -7.34 4.73
C ASP A 256 20.53 -6.96 3.25
N SER A 257 21.50 -7.11 2.34
CA SER A 257 21.31 -6.91 0.91
C SER A 257 20.83 -8.20 0.23
N PRO A 258 19.77 -8.16 -0.59
CA PRO A 258 19.29 -9.33 -1.30
C PRO A 258 20.32 -9.82 -2.33
N ILE A 259 20.47 -11.14 -2.45
CA ILE A 259 21.33 -11.77 -3.46
C ILE A 259 20.79 -11.42 -4.86
N ILE A 260 21.63 -10.86 -5.72
CA ILE A 260 21.31 -10.58 -7.12
C ILE A 260 21.05 -11.92 -7.84
N LYS A 261 19.80 -12.17 -8.24
CA LYS A 261 19.38 -13.44 -8.86
C LYS A 261 18.93 -13.30 -10.31
N HIS A 262 18.46 -12.12 -10.73
CA HIS A 262 17.90 -11.95 -12.06
C HIS A 262 19.02 -11.82 -13.12
N PRO A 263 18.90 -12.47 -14.30
CA PRO A 263 19.95 -12.45 -15.32
C PRO A 263 20.37 -11.05 -15.79
N ASN A 264 19.43 -10.11 -15.88
CA ASN A 264 19.74 -8.74 -16.28
C ASN A 264 20.50 -7.98 -15.19
N ASP A 265 20.18 -8.21 -13.91
CA ASP A 265 20.86 -7.57 -12.79
C ASP A 265 22.31 -8.06 -12.69
N ILE A 266 22.53 -9.37 -12.87
CA ILE A 266 23.86 -9.97 -12.96
C ILE A 266 24.64 -9.34 -14.11
N LYS A 267 23.99 -9.11 -15.26
CA LYS A 267 24.63 -8.53 -16.43
C LYS A 267 25.07 -7.08 -16.20
N VAL A 268 24.23 -6.27 -15.56
CA VAL A 268 24.56 -4.88 -15.21
C VAL A 268 25.65 -4.83 -14.13
N SER A 269 25.53 -5.66 -13.10
CA SER A 269 26.55 -5.85 -12.06
C SER A 269 27.91 -6.19 -12.67
N ASN A 270 27.98 -7.21 -13.52
CA ASN A 270 29.20 -7.59 -14.24
C ASN A 270 29.72 -6.44 -15.12
N THR A 271 28.84 -5.67 -15.75
CA THR A 271 29.28 -4.53 -16.56
C THR A 271 29.95 -3.45 -15.71
N LEU A 272 29.35 -3.07 -14.58
CA LEU A 272 29.95 -2.10 -13.65
C LEU A 272 31.30 -2.61 -13.12
N ILE A 273 31.38 -3.90 -12.77
CA ILE A 273 32.61 -4.55 -12.32
C ILE A 273 33.68 -4.51 -13.42
N ASP A 274 33.34 -4.87 -14.65
CA ASP A 274 34.26 -4.82 -15.80
C ASP A 274 34.81 -3.41 -16.00
N LEU A 275 33.92 -2.41 -16.03
CA LEU A 275 34.28 -1.00 -16.21
C LEU A 275 35.28 -0.52 -15.15
N TRP A 276 34.98 -0.80 -13.88
CA TRP A 276 35.80 -0.34 -12.76
C TRP A 276 37.13 -1.10 -12.68
N THR A 277 37.11 -2.42 -12.91
CA THR A 277 38.31 -3.26 -12.85
C THR A 277 39.24 -3.01 -14.04
N SER A 278 38.71 -2.83 -15.25
CA SER A 278 39.53 -2.48 -16.41
C SER A 278 40.14 -1.10 -16.21
N PHE A 279 39.37 -0.12 -15.74
CA PHE A 279 39.88 1.20 -15.45
C PHE A 279 40.97 1.15 -14.39
N ALA A 280 40.73 0.44 -13.27
CA ALA A 280 41.73 0.27 -12.22
C ALA A 280 43.02 -0.37 -12.75
N THR A 281 42.92 -1.29 -13.71
CA THR A 281 44.06 -2.01 -14.31
C THR A 281 44.85 -1.14 -15.29
N ASN A 282 44.17 -0.55 -16.28
CA ASN A 282 44.81 0.04 -17.45
C ASN A 282 44.48 1.54 -17.67
N GLY A 283 43.56 2.13 -16.92
CA GLY A 283 43.18 3.54 -17.02
C GLY A 283 42.12 3.85 -18.08
N VAL A 284 41.57 2.81 -18.70
CA VAL A 284 40.51 2.89 -19.71
C VAL A 284 39.34 2.00 -19.27
N PRO A 285 38.16 2.58 -18.99
CA PRO A 285 36.99 1.79 -18.66
C PRO A 285 36.51 1.00 -19.89
N LYS A 286 36.28 -0.30 -19.74
CA LYS A 286 35.93 -1.24 -20.80
C LYS A 286 35.04 -2.35 -20.25
N SER A 287 34.01 -2.70 -21.00
CA SER A 287 33.24 -3.92 -20.81
C SER A 287 32.79 -4.44 -22.18
N ASN A 288 32.68 -5.76 -22.32
CA ASN A 288 32.24 -6.41 -23.55
C ASN A 288 30.78 -6.06 -23.93
N LEU A 289 30.04 -5.42 -23.03
CA LEU A 289 28.64 -5.06 -23.20
C LEU A 289 28.42 -3.59 -23.59
N ILE A 290 29.49 -2.80 -23.67
CA ILE A 290 29.44 -1.41 -24.12
C ILE A 290 29.91 -1.38 -25.58
N LEU A 291 29.05 -0.88 -26.46
CA LEU A 291 29.36 -0.71 -27.88
C LEU A 291 30.23 0.55 -28.06
N GLY A 292 31.48 0.35 -28.48
CA GLY A 292 32.44 1.42 -28.75
C GLY A 292 33.40 1.72 -27.59
N ASP A 293 34.37 2.60 -27.84
CA ASP A 293 35.31 3.06 -26.82
C ASP A 293 34.66 4.10 -25.91
N TRP A 294 34.75 3.94 -24.58
CA TRP A 294 34.37 4.98 -23.64
C TRP A 294 35.45 6.07 -23.66
N LEU A 295 35.19 7.16 -24.38
CA LEU A 295 36.14 8.26 -24.55
C LEU A 295 36.17 9.17 -23.31
N PRO A 296 37.34 9.76 -22.99
CA PRO A 296 37.43 10.81 -21.98
C PRO A 296 36.61 12.04 -22.37
N VAL A 297 36.10 12.75 -21.36
CA VAL A 297 35.39 14.04 -21.52
C VAL A 297 36.36 15.09 -22.06
N THR A 298 35.96 15.81 -23.10
CA THR A 298 36.75 16.92 -23.69
C THR A 298 36.13 18.30 -23.41
N GLU A 299 36.95 19.35 -23.49
CA GLU A 299 36.51 20.73 -23.24
C GLU A 299 35.38 21.14 -24.22
N GLY A 300 34.25 21.59 -23.67
CA GLY A 300 33.09 22.03 -24.46
C GLY A 300 32.06 20.95 -24.79
N GLN A 301 32.30 19.68 -24.43
CA GLN A 301 31.24 18.68 -24.49
C GLN A 301 30.14 19.02 -23.48
N THR A 302 28.90 19.11 -23.96
CA THR A 302 27.75 19.03 -23.06
C THR A 302 27.77 17.61 -22.50
N LEU A 303 27.73 17.46 -21.16
CA LEU A 303 27.64 16.15 -20.51
C LEU A 303 26.24 15.56 -20.74
N SER A 304 25.90 15.27 -21.99
CA SER A 304 24.76 14.44 -22.37
C SER A 304 25.20 12.99 -22.22
N VAL A 305 24.62 12.30 -21.23
CA VAL A 305 24.65 10.86 -20.94
C VAL A 305 25.53 10.05 -21.90
N ILE A 306 26.81 9.86 -21.54
CA ILE A 306 27.66 8.85 -22.20
C ILE A 306 27.59 7.60 -21.32
N CYS A 307 27.18 6.49 -21.94
CA CYS A 307 26.84 5.21 -21.36
C CYS A 307 25.40 5.10 -20.79
N CYS A 308 24.41 5.30 -21.66
CA CYS A 308 23.29 4.35 -21.62
C CYS A 308 23.93 2.98 -21.89
N LEU A 309 23.94 2.11 -20.87
CA LEU A 309 23.95 0.68 -21.11
C LEU A 309 22.67 0.36 -21.89
N ILE A 310 22.70 0.60 -23.20
CA ILE A 310 21.87 -0.11 -24.16
C ILE A 310 22.48 -1.51 -24.25
N LEU A 311 22.35 -2.24 -23.14
CA LEU A 311 21.78 -3.56 -23.25
C LEU A 311 20.60 -3.37 -24.18
N GLN A 312 20.70 -3.93 -25.40
CA GLN A 312 19.64 -3.94 -26.40
C GLN A 312 18.32 -3.73 -25.67
N CYS A 313 17.74 -2.53 -25.83
CA CYS A 313 16.31 -2.38 -25.63
C CYS A 313 15.77 -3.65 -26.27
N GLN A 314 15.24 -4.59 -25.46
CA GLN A 314 14.37 -5.60 -26.02
C GLN A 314 13.48 -4.76 -26.91
N SER A 315 13.61 -4.93 -28.23
CA SER A 315 12.88 -4.14 -29.22
C SER A 315 11.52 -3.92 -28.61
N ASP A 316 11.22 -2.68 -28.15
CA ASP A 316 10.20 -2.44 -27.12
C ASP A 316 8.98 -3.19 -27.60
N GLU A 317 8.74 -4.37 -27.04
CA GLU A 317 7.78 -5.27 -27.63
C GLU A 317 6.50 -4.50 -27.43
N PRO A 318 5.82 -4.06 -28.51
CA PRO A 318 4.89 -2.95 -28.42
C PRO A 318 3.97 -3.18 -27.23
N GLN A 319 3.89 -2.18 -26.34
CA GLN A 319 3.12 -2.32 -25.11
C GLN A 319 1.74 -2.87 -25.46
N PRO A 320 1.19 -3.81 -24.66
CA PRO A 320 -0.05 -4.45 -25.01
C PRO A 320 -1.13 -3.39 -25.15
N THR A 321 -1.74 -3.33 -26.34
CA THR A 321 -2.86 -2.45 -26.60
C THR A 321 -4.11 -3.28 -26.83
N VAL A 322 -5.23 -2.81 -26.29
CA VAL A 322 -6.55 -3.36 -26.54
C VAL A 322 -7.48 -2.21 -26.91
N ASN A 323 -8.27 -2.39 -27.96
CA ASN A 323 -9.28 -1.42 -28.35
C ASN A 323 -10.65 -1.93 -27.92
N ILE A 324 -11.32 -1.22 -27.03
CA ILE A 324 -12.70 -1.51 -26.62
C ILE A 324 -13.61 -0.68 -27.52
N PRO A 325 -14.37 -1.27 -28.46
CA PRO A 325 -15.09 -0.50 -29.49
C PRO A 325 -16.02 0.59 -28.96
N SER A 326 -16.63 0.36 -27.79
CA SER A 326 -17.56 1.30 -27.15
C SER A 326 -16.90 2.36 -26.28
N LEU A 327 -15.62 2.22 -25.93
CA LEU A 327 -14.92 3.11 -24.99
C LEU A 327 -13.71 3.80 -25.62
N GLY A 328 -12.82 3.07 -26.29
CA GLY A 328 -11.58 3.59 -26.85
C GLY A 328 -10.39 2.64 -26.66
N GLY A 329 -9.19 3.10 -27.01
CA GLY A 329 -7.97 2.32 -26.87
C GLY A 329 -7.43 2.34 -25.43
N LEU A 330 -6.81 1.24 -25.01
CA LEU A 330 -6.04 1.14 -23.77
C LEU A 330 -4.62 0.69 -24.10
N ARG A 331 -3.64 1.25 -23.39
CA ARG A 331 -2.24 0.81 -23.39
C ARG A 331 -1.88 0.27 -22.01
N GLY A 332 -1.62 -1.02 -21.91
CA GLY A 332 -1.25 -1.70 -20.65
C GLY A 332 0.24 -1.99 -20.52
N SER A 333 0.61 -2.72 -19.49
CA SER A 333 1.96 -3.23 -19.23
C SER A 333 2.02 -4.76 -19.31
N ARG A 334 3.23 -5.33 -19.32
CA ARG A 334 3.46 -6.77 -19.16
C ARG A 334 4.01 -7.03 -17.76
N MET A 335 3.53 -8.07 -17.10
CA MET A 335 3.94 -8.50 -15.77
C MET A 335 4.29 -10.00 -15.79
N VAL A 336 4.87 -10.49 -14.71
CA VAL A 336 5.32 -11.89 -14.56
C VAL A 336 4.68 -12.49 -13.31
N SER A 337 4.10 -13.67 -13.45
CA SER A 337 3.45 -14.41 -12.37
C SER A 337 4.47 -15.05 -11.44
N SER A 338 4.02 -15.60 -10.33
CA SER A 338 4.88 -16.24 -9.33
C SER A 338 5.64 -17.46 -9.88
N SER A 339 5.07 -18.19 -10.84
CA SER A 339 5.76 -19.28 -11.57
C SER A 339 6.58 -18.81 -12.78
N GLY A 340 6.63 -17.51 -13.07
CA GLY A 340 7.40 -16.95 -14.18
C GLY A 340 6.62 -16.80 -15.50
N ARG A 341 5.30 -17.00 -15.51
CA ARG A 341 4.48 -16.81 -16.73
C ARG A 341 4.30 -15.33 -17.02
N LYS A 342 4.43 -14.94 -18.29
CA LYS A 342 4.15 -13.58 -18.74
C LYS A 342 2.63 -13.37 -18.88
N PHE A 343 2.14 -12.22 -18.45
CA PHE A 343 0.75 -11.79 -18.66
C PHE A 343 0.67 -10.28 -18.93
N HIS A 344 -0.47 -9.84 -19.44
CA HIS A 344 -0.79 -8.44 -19.70
C HIS A 344 -1.58 -7.85 -18.54
N ALA A 345 -1.30 -6.61 -18.18
CA ALA A 345 -1.96 -5.86 -17.11
C ALA A 345 -2.44 -4.51 -17.64
N PHE A 346 -3.72 -4.22 -17.44
CA PHE A 346 -4.34 -2.94 -17.75
C PHE A 346 -4.93 -2.39 -16.45
N ARG A 347 -4.35 -1.31 -15.93
CA ARG A 347 -4.61 -0.82 -14.58
C ARG A 347 -5.13 0.60 -14.60
N GLY A 348 -5.92 0.97 -13.59
CA GLY A 348 -6.50 2.31 -13.47
C GLY A 348 -7.55 2.65 -14.53
N ILE A 349 -8.28 1.65 -15.06
CA ILE A 349 -9.31 1.88 -16.08
C ILE A 349 -10.56 2.48 -15.42
N PRO A 350 -11.03 3.69 -15.79
CA PRO A 350 -12.25 4.26 -15.23
C PRO A 350 -13.47 3.48 -15.72
N TYR A 351 -14.31 3.04 -14.79
CA TYR A 351 -15.60 2.41 -15.10
C TYR A 351 -16.79 3.34 -14.81
N ALA A 352 -16.55 4.41 -14.05
CA ALA A 352 -17.54 5.43 -13.74
C ALA A 352 -16.99 6.85 -13.95
N GLU A 353 -17.88 7.82 -14.11
CA GLU A 353 -17.54 9.24 -13.98
C GLU A 353 -17.05 9.55 -12.55
N PRO A 354 -16.09 10.48 -12.38
CA PRO A 354 -15.61 10.87 -11.06
C PRO A 354 -16.75 11.31 -10.14
N PRO A 355 -16.93 10.72 -8.95
CA PRO A 355 -18.05 11.01 -8.04
C PRO A 355 -17.81 12.30 -7.22
N VAL A 356 -17.41 13.38 -7.90
CA VAL A 356 -17.07 14.68 -7.30
C VAL A 356 -18.17 15.72 -7.50
N GLY A 357 -18.16 16.77 -6.68
CA GLY A 357 -19.13 17.87 -6.77
C GLY A 357 -20.57 17.36 -6.63
N ASN A 358 -21.39 17.57 -7.65
CA ASN A 358 -22.79 17.11 -7.64
C ASN A 358 -22.92 15.59 -7.73
N LEU A 359 -21.91 14.85 -8.20
CA LEU A 359 -21.93 13.38 -8.22
C LEU A 359 -21.52 12.76 -6.88
N ARG A 360 -21.06 13.59 -5.93
CA ARG A 360 -20.81 13.13 -4.56
C ARG A 360 -22.15 12.79 -3.89
N PHE A 361 -22.18 11.64 -3.21
CA PHE A 361 -23.38 11.05 -2.59
C PHE A 361 -24.51 10.84 -3.60
N ASN A 362 -24.16 10.32 -4.78
CA ASN A 362 -25.09 9.90 -5.82
C ASN A 362 -24.66 8.55 -6.41
N ASP A 363 -25.59 7.92 -7.11
CA ASP A 363 -25.33 6.70 -7.87
C ASP A 363 -24.22 6.91 -8.89
N PRO A 364 -23.36 5.91 -9.12
CA PRO A 364 -22.32 6.02 -10.12
C PRO A 364 -22.91 6.07 -11.52
N ILE A 365 -22.30 6.89 -12.37
CA ILE A 365 -22.65 7.02 -13.79
C ILE A 365 -21.54 6.35 -14.60
N PRO A 366 -21.84 5.54 -15.63
CA PRO A 366 -20.82 4.95 -16.49
C PRO A 366 -19.82 5.98 -17.03
N ALA A 367 -18.54 5.64 -17.07
CA ALA A 367 -17.51 6.52 -17.59
C ALA A 367 -17.79 6.89 -19.06
N LYS A 368 -17.54 8.15 -19.44
CA LYS A 368 -17.59 8.58 -20.84
C LYS A 368 -16.55 7.83 -21.69
N PRO A 369 -16.91 7.45 -22.92
CA PRO A 369 -15.95 6.94 -23.89
C PRO A 369 -14.84 7.96 -24.21
N TRP A 370 -13.62 7.48 -24.39
CA TRP A 370 -12.45 8.20 -24.90
C TRP A 370 -12.12 7.79 -26.35
N ILE A 371 -13.16 7.69 -27.19
CA ILE A 371 -13.05 7.25 -28.59
C ILE A 371 -12.05 8.13 -29.36
N GLY A 372 -11.16 7.49 -30.12
CA GLY A 372 -10.11 8.15 -30.88
C GLY A 372 -8.83 8.43 -30.07
N ASN A 373 -8.85 8.21 -28.75
CA ASN A 373 -7.68 8.30 -27.89
C ASN A 373 -7.27 6.92 -27.35
N VAL A 374 -6.04 6.83 -26.84
CA VAL A 374 -5.53 5.66 -26.11
C VAL A 374 -5.25 6.09 -24.68
N LEU A 375 -6.01 5.54 -23.73
CA LEU A 375 -5.80 5.76 -22.31
C LEU A 375 -4.57 4.98 -21.85
N ASP A 376 -3.73 5.62 -21.02
CA ASP A 376 -2.60 4.95 -20.38
C ASP A 376 -3.08 4.15 -19.17
N ALA A 377 -3.11 2.83 -19.33
CA ALA A 377 -3.46 1.85 -18.31
C ALA A 377 -2.24 1.03 -17.85
N THR A 378 -1.04 1.62 -17.93
CA THR A 378 0.21 0.96 -17.49
C THR A 378 0.40 1.00 -15.97
N LYS A 379 -0.30 1.89 -15.26
CA LYS A 379 -0.16 2.16 -13.83
C LYS A 379 -1.51 2.09 -13.12
N GLU A 380 -1.46 1.87 -11.82
CA GLU A 380 -2.65 1.84 -10.98
C GLU A 380 -3.28 3.22 -10.86
N GLY A 381 -4.60 3.21 -10.70
CA GLY A 381 -5.31 4.41 -10.30
C GLY A 381 -5.22 4.63 -8.78
N PRO A 382 -5.69 5.78 -8.32
CA PRO A 382 -5.68 6.13 -6.90
C PRO A 382 -6.73 5.32 -6.13
N SER A 383 -6.42 4.97 -4.89
CA SER A 383 -7.39 4.43 -3.94
C SER A 383 -8.48 5.45 -3.61
N CYS A 384 -9.66 4.98 -3.20
CA CYS A 384 -10.70 5.86 -2.70
C CYS A 384 -10.32 6.50 -1.36
N LEU A 385 -10.82 7.72 -1.10
CA LEU A 385 -10.48 8.49 0.10
C LEU A 385 -10.79 7.71 1.39
N GLN A 386 -9.77 7.47 2.21
CA GLN A 386 -9.85 6.61 3.39
C GLN A 386 -8.73 6.91 4.39
N TYR A 387 -8.80 6.33 5.59
CA TYR A 387 -7.63 6.22 6.46
C TYR A 387 -7.03 4.82 6.31
N ASP A 388 -5.71 4.77 6.16
CA ASP A 388 -4.98 3.50 6.28
C ASP A 388 -5.07 3.01 7.74
N LEU A 389 -5.72 1.86 7.94
CA LEU A 389 -5.90 1.26 9.26
C LEU A 389 -4.80 0.25 9.61
N LEU A 390 -3.99 -0.17 8.64
CA LEU A 390 -2.96 -1.21 8.82
C LEU A 390 -1.57 -0.61 9.08
N TYR A 391 -1.25 0.52 8.45
CA TYR A 391 0.06 1.19 8.58
C TYR A 391 0.01 2.50 9.38
N GLY A 392 -1.05 2.68 10.16
CA GLY A 392 -1.30 3.83 11.02
C GLY A 392 -2.24 4.85 10.39
N ILE A 393 -3.13 5.43 11.21
CA ILE A 393 -4.27 6.28 10.80
C ILE A 393 -3.82 7.54 10.04
N THR A 394 -3.51 7.36 8.76
CA THR A 394 -3.04 8.36 7.81
C THR A 394 -4.03 8.46 6.65
N LEU A 395 -4.39 9.69 6.29
CA LEU A 395 -5.34 9.95 5.22
C LEU A 395 -4.67 9.69 3.86
N ASN A 396 -5.27 8.87 3.02
CA ASN A 396 -4.81 8.57 1.67
C ASN A 396 -6.00 8.48 0.68
N GLY A 397 -5.69 8.39 -0.61
CA GLY A 397 -6.69 8.31 -1.68
C GLY A 397 -7.30 9.66 -2.07
N GLN A 398 -8.26 9.60 -2.98
CA GLN A 398 -9.05 10.75 -3.46
C GLN A 398 -10.46 10.31 -3.89
N GLU A 399 -11.34 11.25 -4.23
CA GLU A 399 -12.71 10.92 -4.64
C GLU A 399 -12.82 10.36 -6.07
N ASP A 400 -11.98 10.86 -6.98
CA ASP A 400 -11.85 10.29 -8.32
C ASP A 400 -11.02 9.01 -8.27
N CYS A 401 -11.69 7.92 -7.90
CA CYS A 401 -11.09 6.63 -7.58
C CYS A 401 -11.83 5.42 -8.19
N LEU A 402 -12.91 5.62 -8.95
CA LEU A 402 -13.76 4.56 -9.50
C LEU A 402 -13.13 3.90 -10.74
N VAL A 403 -12.06 3.15 -10.46
CA VAL A 403 -11.25 2.45 -11.45
C VAL A 403 -11.20 0.94 -11.19
N LEU A 404 -10.87 0.19 -12.24
CA LEU A 404 -10.63 -1.26 -12.18
C LEU A 404 -9.33 -1.64 -12.89
N ASN A 405 -8.85 -2.85 -12.60
CA ASN A 405 -7.63 -3.41 -13.16
C ASN A 405 -7.92 -4.78 -13.78
N VAL A 406 -7.42 -5.06 -14.99
CA VAL A 406 -7.62 -6.32 -15.73
C VAL A 406 -6.27 -6.99 -16.01
N TYR A 407 -6.16 -8.27 -15.67
CA TYR A 407 -4.98 -9.10 -15.87
C TYR A 407 -5.34 -10.32 -16.73
N THR A 408 -4.58 -10.58 -17.80
CA THR A 408 -4.88 -11.66 -18.76
C THR A 408 -3.63 -12.20 -19.46
N HIS A 409 -3.59 -13.50 -19.75
CA HIS A 409 -2.53 -14.11 -20.58
C HIS A 409 -2.75 -13.91 -22.08
N ASN A 410 -3.99 -13.70 -22.52
CA ASN A 410 -4.34 -13.70 -23.93
C ASN A 410 -5.22 -12.50 -24.27
N MET A 411 -4.85 -11.75 -25.30
CA MET A 411 -5.69 -10.72 -25.93
C MET A 411 -6.12 -11.23 -27.30
N ASN A 412 -7.38 -11.04 -27.66
CA ASN A 412 -7.88 -11.56 -28.93
C ASN A 412 -7.28 -10.78 -30.11
N ASN A 413 -6.31 -11.39 -30.78
CA ASN A 413 -5.93 -11.02 -32.14
C ASN A 413 -5.66 -12.20 -33.09
N SER A 414 -5.93 -13.47 -32.72
CA SER A 414 -5.98 -14.56 -33.71
C SER A 414 -6.69 -15.83 -33.24
N THR A 415 -7.72 -16.23 -34.02
CA THR A 415 -8.05 -17.61 -34.44
C THR A 415 -8.28 -18.75 -33.42
N LYS A 416 -8.33 -18.54 -32.09
CA LYS A 416 -8.76 -19.60 -31.15
C LYS A 416 -9.96 -19.21 -30.28
N ASN A 417 -10.99 -20.05 -30.37
CA ASN A 417 -12.23 -20.09 -29.58
C ASN A 417 -12.02 -20.39 -28.08
N THR A 418 -10.92 -19.95 -27.45
CA THR A 418 -10.57 -20.30 -26.07
C THR A 418 -10.80 -19.11 -25.15
N SER A 419 -12.07 -18.76 -24.93
CA SER A 419 -12.48 -17.77 -23.93
C SER A 419 -12.36 -18.40 -22.53
N VAL A 420 -11.67 -17.72 -21.61
CA VAL A 420 -11.37 -18.26 -20.26
C VAL A 420 -12.32 -17.70 -19.20
N PRO A 421 -12.49 -18.36 -18.04
CA PRO A 421 -13.30 -17.84 -16.94
C PRO A 421 -12.79 -16.48 -16.44
N VAL A 422 -13.72 -15.68 -15.92
CA VAL A 422 -13.43 -14.35 -15.37
C VAL A 422 -13.62 -14.39 -13.85
N MET A 423 -12.63 -13.92 -13.11
CA MET A 423 -12.67 -13.81 -11.65
C MET A 423 -12.58 -12.34 -11.24
N VAL A 424 -13.59 -11.84 -10.54
CA VAL A 424 -13.72 -10.44 -10.12
C VAL A 424 -13.59 -10.34 -8.61
N TRP A 425 -12.50 -9.72 -8.15
CA TRP A 425 -12.22 -9.48 -6.75
C TRP A 425 -12.87 -8.21 -6.23
N ILE A 426 -13.60 -8.34 -5.13
CA ILE A 426 -14.16 -7.24 -4.34
C ILE A 426 -13.40 -7.21 -3.00
N HIS A 427 -12.62 -6.15 -2.77
CA HIS A 427 -11.77 -6.06 -1.58
C HIS A 427 -12.58 -5.85 -0.28
N GLY A 428 -12.00 -6.33 0.82
CA GLY A 428 -12.46 -6.11 2.19
C GLY A 428 -12.08 -4.74 2.76
N GLY A 429 -11.99 -4.64 4.09
CA GLY A 429 -11.64 -3.40 4.80
C GLY A 429 -12.81 -2.69 5.48
N GLY A 430 -13.83 -3.44 5.92
CA GLY A 430 -14.93 -2.94 6.75
C GLY A 430 -15.77 -1.83 6.11
N PHE A 431 -15.78 -1.76 4.78
CA PHE A 431 -16.40 -0.67 3.99
C PHE A 431 -15.79 0.72 4.20
N VAL A 432 -14.68 0.84 4.94
CA VAL A 432 -14.05 2.12 5.31
C VAL A 432 -12.61 2.27 4.80
N THR A 433 -11.95 1.17 4.44
CA THR A 433 -10.59 1.12 3.88
C THR A 433 -10.46 -0.02 2.85
N GLY A 434 -9.34 -0.09 2.14
CA GLY A 434 -9.02 -1.04 1.08
C GLY A 434 -9.00 -0.41 -0.32
N SER A 435 -8.39 -1.10 -1.27
CA SER A 435 -8.45 -0.82 -2.70
C SER A 435 -8.24 -2.10 -3.52
N GLY A 436 -8.52 -2.04 -4.82
CA GLY A 436 -8.19 -3.09 -5.79
C GLY A 436 -6.75 -3.01 -6.32
N ASN A 437 -5.87 -2.22 -5.70
CA ASN A 437 -4.50 -2.04 -6.20
C ASN A 437 -3.62 -3.27 -5.91
N SER A 438 -2.65 -3.51 -6.79
CA SER A 438 -1.71 -4.64 -6.73
C SER A 438 -0.33 -4.27 -6.19
N GLU A 439 0.15 -3.05 -6.44
CA GLU A 439 1.48 -2.58 -6.02
C GLU A 439 1.43 -1.80 -4.71
N SER A 440 0.38 -0.99 -4.54
CA SER A 440 0.19 -0.14 -3.35
C SER A 440 -0.70 -0.77 -2.27
N ASP A 441 -1.20 -2.00 -2.48
CA ASP A 441 -2.13 -2.71 -1.59
C ASP A 441 -1.89 -4.23 -1.63
N PHE A 442 -2.73 -5.03 -0.97
CA PHE A 442 -2.51 -6.47 -0.74
C PHE A 442 -2.77 -7.38 -1.94
N TYR A 443 -3.56 -6.96 -2.93
CA TYR A 443 -4.23 -7.87 -3.86
C TYR A 443 -3.53 -8.05 -5.21
N GLY A 444 -2.21 -8.20 -5.21
CA GLY A 444 -1.49 -8.32 -6.47
C GLY A 444 -1.62 -9.69 -7.15
N PRO A 445 -1.58 -9.70 -8.50
CA PRO A 445 -2.08 -10.81 -9.32
C PRO A 445 -1.08 -11.97 -9.48
N GLY A 446 0.10 -11.92 -8.86
CA GLY A 446 1.22 -12.81 -9.18
C GLY A 446 0.89 -14.29 -9.04
N HIS A 447 0.18 -14.70 -7.97
CA HIS A 447 -0.17 -16.11 -7.77
C HIS A 447 -1.37 -16.55 -8.63
N ILE A 448 -2.44 -15.76 -8.70
CA ILE A 448 -3.63 -16.12 -9.48
C ILE A 448 -3.34 -16.21 -10.99
N MET A 449 -2.42 -15.38 -11.50
CA MET A 449 -1.95 -15.43 -12.89
C MET A 449 -0.98 -16.59 -13.17
N ASP A 450 -0.87 -17.57 -12.26
CA ASP A 450 -0.36 -18.90 -12.60
C ASP A 450 -1.43 -19.79 -13.26
N ARG A 451 -2.70 -19.37 -13.27
CA ARG A 451 -3.83 -20.07 -13.90
C ARG A 451 -4.37 -19.34 -15.13
N ASP A 452 -5.04 -20.08 -16.01
CA ASP A 452 -5.66 -19.54 -17.23
C ASP A 452 -7.02 -18.90 -16.94
N VAL A 453 -6.99 -17.70 -16.37
CA VAL A 453 -8.18 -16.88 -16.08
C VAL A 453 -7.96 -15.43 -16.54
N VAL A 454 -9.05 -14.69 -16.70
CA VAL A 454 -8.98 -13.23 -16.63
C VAL A 454 -9.29 -12.81 -15.21
N PHE A 455 -8.34 -12.15 -14.57
CA PHE A 455 -8.48 -11.67 -13.20
C PHE A 455 -8.74 -10.16 -13.21
N MET A 456 -9.72 -9.72 -12.42
CA MET A 456 -10.05 -8.31 -12.25
C MET A 456 -10.10 -7.91 -10.77
N THR A 457 -9.58 -6.73 -10.46
CA THR A 457 -9.80 -6.03 -9.18
C THR A 457 -10.47 -4.68 -9.43
N LEU A 458 -11.18 -4.14 -8.44
CA LEU A 458 -11.87 -2.85 -8.57
C LEU A 458 -11.80 -2.03 -7.27
N ASN A 459 -11.84 -0.70 -7.41
CA ASN A 459 -12.09 0.22 -6.31
C ASN A 459 -13.58 0.55 -6.23
N TYR A 460 -14.13 0.73 -5.04
CA TYR A 460 -15.48 1.26 -4.80
C TYR A 460 -15.42 2.32 -3.68
N ARG A 461 -16.38 3.26 -3.64
CA ARG A 461 -16.40 4.30 -2.60
C ARG A 461 -16.57 3.69 -1.21
N LEU A 462 -15.89 4.29 -0.23
CA LEU A 462 -15.81 3.83 1.16
C LEU A 462 -16.34 4.87 2.14
N GLY A 463 -16.60 4.44 3.37
CA GLY A 463 -17.05 5.28 4.48
C GLY A 463 -18.24 6.16 4.10
N PRO A 464 -18.28 7.44 4.53
CA PRO A 464 -19.39 8.32 4.20
C PRO A 464 -19.53 8.57 2.69
N PHE A 465 -18.45 8.49 1.90
CA PHE A 465 -18.53 8.69 0.45
C PHE A 465 -19.25 7.54 -0.26
N GLY A 466 -19.14 6.32 0.26
CA GLY A 466 -19.80 5.13 -0.30
C GLY A 466 -21.16 4.82 0.31
N PHE A 467 -21.38 5.21 1.57
CA PHE A 467 -22.50 4.64 2.34
C PHE A 467 -23.33 5.67 3.11
N LEU A 468 -23.04 6.98 3.04
CA LEU A 468 -23.88 8.00 3.68
C LEU A 468 -25.34 7.89 3.22
N SER A 469 -26.26 7.99 4.18
CA SER A 469 -27.69 7.91 3.94
C SER A 469 -28.44 8.88 4.85
N THR A 470 -29.48 9.52 4.33
CA THR A 470 -30.50 10.24 5.11
C THR A 470 -31.72 9.37 5.40
N GLU A 471 -31.70 8.10 4.96
CA GLU A 471 -32.79 7.11 5.12
C GLU A 471 -34.12 7.58 4.51
N ASP A 472 -33.99 8.37 3.45
CA ASP A 472 -35.08 8.85 2.61
C ASP A 472 -34.63 8.86 1.13
N ALA A 473 -35.52 9.31 0.25
CA ALA A 473 -35.27 9.35 -1.18
C ALA A 473 -34.19 10.38 -1.61
N GLU A 474 -33.77 11.32 -0.75
CA GLU A 474 -32.75 12.32 -1.12
C GLU A 474 -31.34 11.74 -1.07
N ALA A 475 -31.05 10.87 -0.09
CA ALA A 475 -29.83 10.07 -0.06
C ALA A 475 -30.11 8.67 0.53
N PRO A 476 -30.49 7.70 -0.31
CA PRO A 476 -30.81 6.34 0.14
C PRO A 476 -29.57 5.48 0.51
N GLY A 477 -28.34 5.95 0.21
CA GLY A 477 -27.12 5.21 0.52
C GLY A 477 -26.81 4.07 -0.46
N ASN A 478 -25.97 3.11 -0.03
CA ASN A 478 -25.48 1.97 -0.83
C ASN A 478 -24.67 2.34 -2.11
N TYR A 479 -24.15 3.56 -2.21
CA TYR A 479 -23.42 4.00 -3.40
C TYR A 479 -22.19 3.13 -3.70
N GLY A 480 -21.46 2.68 -2.68
CA GLY A 480 -20.33 1.76 -2.83
C GLY A 480 -20.72 0.39 -3.41
N LEU A 481 -21.91 -0.13 -3.10
CA LEU A 481 -22.41 -1.39 -3.68
C LEU A 481 -22.90 -1.20 -5.12
N LEU A 482 -23.42 -0.02 -5.44
CA LEU A 482 -23.76 0.36 -6.80
C LEU A 482 -22.51 0.60 -7.65
N ASP A 483 -21.42 1.09 -7.07
CA ASP A 483 -20.11 1.19 -7.72
C ASP A 483 -19.61 -0.20 -8.13
N GLN A 484 -19.64 -1.17 -7.19
CA GLN A 484 -19.33 -2.57 -7.48
C GLN A 484 -20.23 -3.14 -8.59
N THR A 485 -21.53 -2.87 -8.54
CA THR A 485 -22.50 -3.31 -9.56
C THR A 485 -22.11 -2.78 -10.94
N LEU A 486 -21.78 -1.49 -11.04
CA LEU A 486 -21.40 -0.85 -12.29
C LEU A 486 -20.07 -1.41 -12.83
N ALA A 487 -19.11 -1.70 -11.96
CA ALA A 487 -17.87 -2.38 -12.35
C ALA A 487 -18.14 -3.80 -12.88
N ILE A 488 -19.05 -4.57 -12.26
CA ILE A 488 -19.42 -5.91 -12.76
C ILE A 488 -20.17 -5.81 -14.10
N LYS A 489 -21.03 -4.79 -14.30
CA LYS A 489 -21.64 -4.49 -15.61
C LYS A 489 -20.57 -4.21 -16.67
N TRP A 490 -19.58 -3.38 -16.34
CA TRP A 490 -18.45 -3.09 -17.23
C TRP A 490 -17.72 -4.38 -17.63
N VAL A 491 -17.48 -5.31 -16.69
CA VAL A 491 -16.90 -6.63 -17.00
C VAL A 491 -17.77 -7.40 -17.98
N LYS A 492 -19.06 -7.53 -17.69
CA LYS A 492 -20.00 -8.27 -18.54
C LYS A 492 -20.01 -7.75 -19.97
N GLU A 493 -19.89 -6.43 -20.15
CA GLU A 493 -19.93 -5.77 -21.44
C GLU A 493 -18.60 -5.81 -22.21
N HIS A 494 -17.45 -5.83 -21.52
CA HIS A 494 -16.16 -5.54 -22.17
C HIS A 494 -15.09 -6.62 -22.03
N ILE A 495 -15.25 -7.60 -21.13
CA ILE A 495 -14.18 -8.57 -20.80
C ILE A 495 -13.79 -9.49 -21.98
N SER A 496 -14.67 -9.65 -22.97
CA SER A 496 -14.37 -10.41 -24.19
C SER A 496 -13.21 -9.82 -25.00
N ASN A 497 -12.97 -8.51 -24.90
CA ASN A 497 -11.82 -7.86 -25.54
C ASN A 497 -10.49 -8.26 -24.88
N PHE A 498 -10.54 -8.77 -23.64
CA PHE A 498 -9.40 -9.24 -22.85
C PHE A 498 -9.29 -10.78 -22.83
N GLY A 499 -10.04 -11.48 -23.68
CA GLY A 499 -10.06 -12.95 -23.76
C GLY A 499 -10.96 -13.66 -22.72
N GLY A 500 -11.64 -12.90 -21.86
CA GLY A 500 -12.52 -13.45 -20.84
C GLY A 500 -13.90 -13.83 -21.37
N ASN A 501 -14.55 -14.80 -20.73
CA ASN A 501 -15.89 -15.24 -21.07
C ASN A 501 -16.94 -14.44 -20.27
N PRO A 502 -17.72 -13.54 -20.90
CA PRO A 502 -18.76 -12.79 -20.19
C PRO A 502 -19.87 -13.68 -19.65
N ASN A 503 -19.99 -14.94 -20.11
CA ASN A 503 -20.95 -15.93 -19.61
C ASN A 503 -20.35 -16.90 -18.58
N SER A 504 -19.16 -16.61 -18.06
CA SER A 504 -18.52 -17.35 -16.96
C SER A 504 -17.76 -16.39 -16.05
N ILE A 505 -18.52 -15.50 -15.42
CA ILE A 505 -18.02 -14.52 -14.44
C ILE A 505 -18.29 -15.03 -13.04
N THR A 506 -17.25 -15.02 -12.21
CA THR A 506 -17.31 -15.35 -10.78
C THR A 506 -16.86 -14.15 -9.97
N ILE A 507 -17.73 -13.68 -9.07
CA ILE A 507 -17.37 -12.64 -8.10
C ILE A 507 -16.84 -13.31 -6.84
N PHE A 508 -15.81 -12.72 -6.23
CA PHE A 508 -15.28 -13.20 -4.97
C PHE A 508 -14.71 -12.07 -4.13
N GLY A 509 -14.71 -12.24 -2.82
CA GLY A 509 -14.28 -11.22 -1.88
C GLY A 509 -14.12 -11.76 -0.48
N GLU A 510 -13.39 -11.03 0.35
CA GLU A 510 -13.09 -11.38 1.73
C GLU A 510 -13.57 -10.28 2.70
N SER A 511 -14.02 -10.67 3.89
CA SER A 511 -14.52 -9.75 4.92
C SER A 511 -15.71 -8.92 4.40
N ALA A 512 -15.63 -7.58 4.46
CA ALA A 512 -16.59 -6.67 3.81
C ALA A 512 -16.77 -6.94 2.30
N GLY A 513 -15.74 -7.45 1.62
CA GLY A 513 -15.83 -7.94 0.25
C GLY A 513 -16.61 -9.25 0.13
N GLY A 514 -16.50 -10.15 1.11
CA GLY A 514 -17.30 -11.38 1.20
C GLY A 514 -18.77 -11.08 1.46
N ALA A 515 -19.06 -10.16 2.39
CA ALA A 515 -20.41 -9.63 2.59
C ALA A 515 -20.93 -8.93 1.33
N SER A 516 -20.07 -8.15 0.64
CA SER A 516 -20.42 -7.52 -0.64
C SER A 516 -20.82 -8.56 -1.69
N VAL A 517 -20.12 -9.69 -1.79
CA VAL A 517 -20.49 -10.79 -2.71
C VAL A 517 -21.90 -11.30 -2.43
N GLU A 518 -22.26 -11.52 -1.16
CA GLU A 518 -23.62 -11.92 -0.83
C GLU A 518 -24.64 -10.80 -1.08
N PHE A 519 -24.32 -9.53 -0.79
CA PHE A 519 -25.17 -8.41 -1.18
C PHE A 519 -25.43 -8.35 -2.71
N GLN A 520 -24.43 -8.66 -3.53
CA GLN A 520 -24.59 -8.77 -5.00
C GLN A 520 -25.46 -9.99 -5.38
N ILE A 521 -25.42 -11.09 -4.62
CA ILE A 521 -26.36 -12.22 -4.80
C ILE A 521 -27.80 -11.77 -4.55
N LEU A 522 -28.03 -10.97 -3.51
CA LEU A 522 -29.38 -10.55 -3.11
C LEU A 522 -29.93 -9.41 -3.96
N SER A 523 -29.08 -8.60 -4.59
CA SER A 523 -29.53 -7.40 -5.30
C SER A 523 -30.23 -7.69 -6.63
N PRO A 524 -31.39 -7.06 -6.91
CA PRO A 524 -32.02 -7.10 -8.23
C PRO A 524 -31.16 -6.41 -9.31
N HIS A 525 -30.27 -5.48 -8.94
CA HIS A 525 -29.40 -4.78 -9.88
C HIS A 525 -28.33 -5.67 -10.51
N SER A 526 -28.03 -6.80 -9.86
CA SER A 526 -26.93 -7.69 -10.24
C SER A 526 -27.40 -8.92 -11.02
N LYS A 527 -28.69 -8.95 -11.37
CA LYS A 527 -29.33 -10.05 -12.09
C LYS A 527 -28.67 -10.32 -13.44
N GLY A 528 -28.14 -11.54 -13.57
CA GLY A 528 -27.50 -12.03 -14.80
C GLY A 528 -26.10 -11.48 -15.07
N LEU A 529 -25.49 -10.75 -14.11
CA LEU A 529 -24.16 -10.17 -14.28
C LEU A 529 -23.03 -11.16 -13.98
N PHE A 530 -23.25 -12.07 -13.04
CA PHE A 530 -22.31 -13.13 -12.66
C PHE A 530 -23.01 -14.47 -12.59
N HIS A 531 -22.22 -15.53 -12.55
CA HIS A 531 -22.69 -16.91 -12.70
C HIS A 531 -22.35 -17.74 -11.47
N ARG A 532 -21.40 -17.28 -10.62
CA ARG A 532 -20.90 -17.96 -9.43
C ARG A 532 -20.35 -16.95 -8.43
N ALA A 533 -20.27 -17.34 -7.17
CA ALA A 533 -19.83 -16.47 -6.08
C ALA A 533 -18.94 -17.20 -5.07
N ILE A 534 -17.97 -16.50 -4.49
CA ILE A 534 -17.15 -17.00 -3.38
C ILE A 534 -17.09 -15.92 -2.30
N ALA A 535 -17.68 -16.18 -1.13
CA ALA A 535 -17.72 -15.27 0.00
C ALA A 535 -16.81 -15.80 1.12
N GLN A 536 -15.69 -15.12 1.36
CA GLN A 536 -14.69 -15.50 2.35
C GLN A 536 -14.87 -14.66 3.62
N SER A 537 -15.08 -15.31 4.76
CA SER A 537 -15.12 -14.67 6.09
C SER A 537 -16.08 -13.47 6.22
N GLY A 538 -17.20 -13.47 5.48
CA GLY A 538 -18.15 -12.37 5.51
C GLY A 538 -19.49 -12.71 4.89
N ALA A 539 -20.56 -12.22 5.52
CA ALA A 539 -21.94 -12.41 5.11
C ALA A 539 -22.80 -11.21 5.51
N THR A 540 -23.96 -11.05 4.88
CA THR A 540 -24.91 -9.95 5.08
C THR A 540 -25.54 -9.93 6.47
N GLY A 541 -25.62 -11.10 7.14
CA GLY A 541 -26.13 -11.23 8.50
C GLY A 541 -25.13 -10.82 9.59
N CYS A 542 -23.88 -10.45 9.23
CA CYS A 542 -22.88 -10.11 10.22
C CYS A 542 -23.18 -8.74 10.87
N PRO A 543 -22.99 -8.57 12.20
CA PRO A 543 -23.34 -7.33 12.91
C PRO A 543 -22.66 -6.07 12.36
N TRP A 544 -21.49 -6.22 11.72
CA TRP A 544 -20.75 -5.14 11.07
C TRP A 544 -21.18 -4.88 9.62
N ALA A 545 -21.88 -5.81 8.97
CA ALA A 545 -22.22 -5.72 7.55
C ALA A 545 -23.51 -4.93 7.26
N LEU A 546 -24.43 -4.87 8.23
CA LEU A 546 -25.72 -4.21 8.09
C LEU A 546 -26.02 -3.35 9.35
N PRO A 547 -25.43 -2.15 9.48
CA PRO A 547 -25.70 -1.26 10.60
C PRO A 547 -27.19 -0.91 10.73
N LYS A 548 -27.65 -0.75 11.98
CA LYS A 548 -29.06 -0.47 12.30
C LYS A 548 -29.59 0.85 11.72
N SER A 549 -28.82 1.93 11.84
CA SER A 549 -29.17 3.22 11.23
C SER A 549 -27.91 3.94 10.77
N VAL A 550 -27.86 4.23 9.47
CA VAL A 550 -26.81 5.05 8.86
C VAL A 550 -27.22 6.53 8.88
N GLY A 551 -28.53 6.80 8.92
CA GLY A 551 -29.09 8.14 9.05
C GLY A 551 -28.66 8.83 10.35
N GLU A 552 -28.60 8.10 11.46
CA GLU A 552 -28.11 8.64 12.73
C GLU A 552 -26.63 9.08 12.65
N TYR A 553 -25.75 8.23 12.12
CA TYR A 553 -24.35 8.58 11.95
C TYR A 553 -24.15 9.73 10.96
N THR A 554 -24.99 9.81 9.93
CA THR A 554 -25.00 10.93 8.97
C THR A 554 -25.36 12.25 9.66
N ARG A 555 -26.35 12.26 10.56
CA ARG A 555 -26.70 13.45 11.36
C ARG A 555 -25.59 13.86 12.31
N ILE A 556 -24.96 12.91 13.01
CA ILE A 556 -23.84 13.21 13.92
C ILE A 556 -22.65 13.81 13.14
N LEU A 557 -22.34 13.24 11.97
CA LEU A 557 -21.30 13.75 11.09
C LEU A 557 -21.63 15.17 10.59
N ALA A 558 -22.88 15.41 10.19
CA ALA A 558 -23.34 16.72 9.74
C ALA A 558 -23.28 17.78 10.85
N GLU A 559 -23.67 17.42 12.09
CA GLU A 559 -23.59 18.31 13.26
C GLU A 559 -22.14 18.73 13.57
N ASP A 560 -21.19 17.79 13.57
CA ASP A 560 -19.77 18.10 13.79
C ASP A 560 -19.18 19.00 12.69
N LEU A 561 -19.73 18.93 11.48
CA LEU A 561 -19.36 19.77 10.34
C LEU A 561 -20.16 21.08 10.24
N ASN A 562 -21.07 21.35 11.18
CA ASN A 562 -21.99 22.49 11.17
C ASN A 562 -22.91 22.57 9.94
N CYS A 563 -23.29 21.42 9.39
CA CYS A 563 -24.30 21.32 8.35
C CYS A 563 -25.72 21.28 8.95
N PRO A 564 -26.74 21.82 8.26
CA PRO A 564 -28.13 21.67 8.69
C PRO A 564 -28.54 20.20 8.77
N THR A 565 -29.31 19.81 9.79
CA THR A 565 -29.79 18.43 9.98
C THR A 565 -31.30 18.26 9.96
N SER A 566 -32.06 19.36 9.89
CA SER A 566 -33.51 19.34 9.86
C SER A 566 -34.12 18.98 8.50
N ASN A 567 -33.35 19.10 7.42
CA ASN A 567 -33.79 18.82 6.06
C ASN A 567 -32.69 18.09 5.28
N SER A 568 -33.01 16.92 4.74
CA SER A 568 -32.04 16.05 4.05
C SER A 568 -31.41 16.71 2.83
N ARG A 569 -32.16 17.52 2.07
CA ARG A 569 -31.62 18.23 0.91
C ARG A 569 -30.62 19.31 1.33
N GLU A 570 -30.95 20.12 2.34
CA GLU A 570 -30.04 21.14 2.87
C GLU A 570 -28.79 20.52 3.51
N LEU A 571 -28.94 19.38 4.19
CA LEU A 571 -27.84 18.58 4.72
C LEU A 571 -26.90 18.17 3.57
N LEU A 572 -27.44 17.52 2.53
CA LEU A 572 -26.65 17.04 1.40
C LEU A 572 -25.98 18.18 0.62
N ASP A 573 -26.69 19.28 0.39
CA ASP A 573 -26.12 20.47 -0.27
C ASP A 573 -24.96 21.08 0.51
N CYS A 574 -25.03 21.05 1.84
CA CYS A 574 -23.92 21.43 2.70
C CYS A 574 -22.76 20.43 2.59
N MET A 575 -23.03 19.12 2.75
CA MET A 575 -22.02 18.06 2.69
C MET A 575 -21.30 17.97 1.34
N ARG A 576 -21.97 18.26 0.22
CA ARG A 576 -21.35 18.35 -1.12
C ARG A 576 -20.38 19.52 -1.26
N LYS A 577 -20.58 20.60 -0.51
CA LYS A 577 -19.70 21.79 -0.50
C LYS A 577 -18.55 21.67 0.50
N THR A 578 -18.66 20.76 1.47
CA THR A 578 -17.61 20.51 2.46
C THR A 578 -16.39 19.86 1.81
N GLU A 579 -15.19 20.28 2.19
CA GLU A 579 -13.94 19.65 1.74
C GLU A 579 -13.88 18.19 2.20
N ALA A 580 -13.43 17.29 1.32
CA ALA A 580 -13.48 15.86 1.57
C ALA A 580 -12.62 15.45 2.79
N GLU A 581 -11.49 16.14 3.00
CA GLU A 581 -10.62 15.93 4.16
C GLU A 581 -11.30 16.29 5.48
N LYS A 582 -12.17 17.31 5.50
CA LYS A 582 -12.94 17.67 6.71
C LYS A 582 -13.96 16.60 7.07
N ILE A 583 -14.62 16.03 6.05
CA ILE A 583 -15.53 14.90 6.23
C ILE A 583 -14.79 13.71 6.85
N MET A 584 -13.59 13.41 6.34
CA MET A 584 -12.75 12.35 6.89
C MET A 584 -12.26 12.65 8.31
N ASP A 585 -11.81 13.87 8.60
CA ASP A 585 -11.40 14.26 9.95
C ASP A 585 -12.54 14.17 10.97
N SER A 586 -13.78 14.45 10.55
CA SER A 586 -14.99 14.25 11.35
C SER A 586 -15.30 12.76 11.55
N MET A 587 -15.28 11.97 10.47
CA MET A 587 -15.45 10.51 10.51
C MET A 587 -14.43 9.86 11.47
N LYS A 588 -13.18 10.33 11.49
CA LYS A 588 -12.14 9.81 12.39
C LYS A 588 -12.53 9.92 13.87
N LYS A 589 -13.27 10.95 14.27
CA LYS A 589 -13.76 11.09 15.65
C LYS A 589 -14.78 10.01 16.01
N LEU A 590 -15.60 9.59 15.03
CA LEU A 590 -16.52 8.46 15.16
C LEU A 590 -15.76 7.13 15.20
N MET A 591 -14.66 7.01 14.46
CA MET A 591 -13.83 5.79 14.46
C MET A 591 -13.04 5.58 15.76
N ILE A 592 -12.65 6.61 16.51
CA ILE A 592 -11.80 6.46 17.72
C ILE A 592 -12.48 5.62 18.84
N PRO A 593 -13.78 5.82 19.15
CA PRO A 593 -14.53 4.90 20.01
C PRO A 593 -14.66 3.48 19.42
N ILE A 594 -14.75 3.35 18.09
CA ILE A 594 -14.91 2.09 17.34
C ILE A 594 -13.56 1.34 17.22
N LEU A 595 -12.41 2.00 17.28
CA LEU A 595 -11.11 1.32 17.31
C LEU A 595 -10.92 0.45 18.57
N LEU A 596 -11.71 0.70 19.62
CA LEU A 596 -11.81 -0.14 20.82
C LEU A 596 -12.89 -1.22 20.72
N SER A 597 -13.68 -1.26 19.64
CA SER A 597 -14.86 -2.14 19.47
C SER A 597 -15.16 -2.37 17.99
N MET A 598 -15.00 -3.60 17.51
CA MET A 598 -15.08 -3.96 16.08
C MET A 598 -16.33 -3.53 15.32
N CYS A 599 -17.44 -3.32 16.04
CA CYS A 599 -18.73 -2.98 15.48
C CYS A 599 -19.33 -1.77 16.22
N PRO A 600 -20.33 -1.10 15.63
CA PRO A 600 -20.70 -1.14 14.21
C PRO A 600 -19.77 -0.27 13.35
N PHE A 601 -19.62 -0.59 12.07
CA PHE A 601 -19.13 0.38 11.09
C PHE A 601 -20.23 1.42 10.87
N ALA A 602 -19.93 2.69 11.20
CA ALA A 602 -20.92 3.78 11.16
C ALA A 602 -21.53 4.01 9.76
N PHE A 603 -20.77 3.74 8.71
CA PHE A 603 -21.18 3.89 7.32
C PHE A 603 -20.97 2.55 6.60
N GLY A 604 -22.07 1.87 6.29
CA GLY A 604 -22.07 0.57 5.63
C GLY A 604 -23.37 0.31 4.88
N PRO A 605 -23.53 -0.89 4.29
CA PRO A 605 -24.74 -1.32 3.60
C PRO A 605 -26.02 -1.15 4.44
N ARG A 606 -27.15 -0.88 3.80
CA ARG A 606 -28.46 -0.86 4.45
C ARG A 606 -29.59 -1.31 3.52
N ILE A 607 -30.73 -1.64 4.10
CA ILE A 607 -31.97 -1.82 3.34
C ILE A 607 -32.41 -0.45 2.84
N ASP A 608 -32.60 -0.30 1.53
CA ASP A 608 -32.89 0.98 0.86
C ASP A 608 -34.23 0.93 0.11
N SER A 609 -35.25 0.33 0.74
CA SER A 609 -36.60 0.12 0.19
C SER A 609 -37.32 1.40 -0.27
N GLU A 610 -36.91 2.57 0.24
CA GLU A 610 -37.44 3.87 -0.16
C GLU A 610 -36.89 4.37 -1.50
N ARG A 611 -35.79 3.78 -1.98
CA ARG A 611 -35.21 4.06 -3.29
C ARG A 611 -36.14 3.50 -4.37
N LEU A 612 -36.40 4.29 -5.43
CA LEU A 612 -37.28 3.85 -6.54
C LEU A 612 -36.82 2.53 -7.18
N SER A 613 -35.51 2.32 -7.29
CA SER A 613 -34.88 1.10 -7.75
C SER A 613 -33.89 0.61 -6.69
N PRO A 614 -34.37 -0.09 -5.64
CA PRO A 614 -33.58 -0.43 -4.45
C PRO A 614 -32.42 -1.37 -4.78
N PHE A 615 -31.25 -1.14 -4.18
CA PHE A 615 -30.16 -2.11 -4.24
C PHE A 615 -30.45 -3.32 -3.33
N LEU A 616 -30.97 -3.08 -2.13
CA LEU A 616 -31.37 -4.09 -1.16
C LEU A 616 -32.81 -3.79 -0.68
N PRO A 617 -33.84 -4.34 -1.37
CA PRO A 617 -35.24 -3.96 -1.16
C PRO A 617 -35.86 -4.41 0.18
N ASP A 618 -35.34 -5.46 0.81
CA ASP A 618 -35.87 -6.06 2.04
C ASP A 618 -34.70 -6.73 2.79
N SER A 619 -34.95 -7.29 3.97
CA SER A 619 -33.92 -8.00 4.73
C SER A 619 -33.37 -9.19 3.94
N PRO A 620 -32.05 -9.50 4.08
CA PRO A 620 -31.45 -10.68 3.46
C PRO A 620 -32.24 -11.97 3.70
N GLN A 621 -32.72 -12.16 4.92
CA GLN A 621 -33.53 -13.32 5.30
C GLN A 621 -34.83 -13.40 4.48
N SER A 622 -35.59 -12.30 4.40
CA SER A 622 -36.83 -12.22 3.63
C SER A 622 -36.60 -12.50 2.15
N LEU A 623 -35.55 -11.92 1.57
CA LEU A 623 -35.22 -12.10 0.15
C LEU A 623 -34.90 -13.55 -0.18
N VAL A 624 -34.08 -14.21 0.65
CA VAL A 624 -33.71 -15.61 0.44
C VAL A 624 -34.90 -16.55 0.63
N GLN A 625 -35.69 -16.39 1.70
CA GLN A 625 -36.87 -17.23 1.95
C GLN A 625 -37.93 -17.13 0.84
N ARG A 626 -38.09 -15.94 0.24
CA ARG A 626 -38.99 -15.71 -0.89
C ARG A 626 -38.37 -16.06 -2.24
N LYS A 627 -37.13 -16.58 -2.27
CA LYS A 627 -36.35 -16.85 -3.48
C LYS A 627 -36.18 -15.64 -4.41
N GLN A 628 -36.16 -14.43 -3.85
CA GLN A 628 -36.00 -13.15 -4.57
C GLN A 628 -34.53 -12.72 -4.61
N PHE A 629 -33.67 -13.59 -5.15
CA PHE A 629 -32.23 -13.35 -5.28
C PHE A 629 -31.66 -14.06 -6.51
N ASN A 630 -30.40 -13.79 -6.84
CA ASN A 630 -29.69 -14.39 -7.95
C ASN A 630 -29.28 -15.84 -7.64
N GLN A 631 -29.95 -16.80 -8.26
CA GLN A 631 -29.71 -18.23 -8.07
C GLN A 631 -28.40 -18.64 -8.77
N VAL A 632 -27.29 -18.65 -8.03
CA VAL A 632 -25.96 -19.07 -8.53
C VAL A 632 -25.28 -20.03 -7.54
N PRO A 633 -24.38 -20.92 -8.00
CA PRO A 633 -23.53 -21.68 -7.10
C PRO A 633 -22.65 -20.74 -6.26
N VAL A 634 -22.46 -21.07 -4.99
CA VAL A 634 -21.70 -20.25 -4.04
C VAL A 634 -20.77 -21.08 -3.17
N ILE A 635 -19.58 -20.56 -2.89
CA ILE A 635 -18.66 -21.06 -1.86
C ILE A 635 -18.65 -20.07 -0.70
N PHE A 636 -18.84 -20.55 0.52
CA PHE A 636 -18.55 -19.80 1.75
C PHE A 636 -17.30 -20.36 2.43
N GLY A 637 -16.63 -19.50 3.19
CA GLY A 637 -15.37 -19.81 3.82
C GLY A 637 -15.17 -19.15 5.17
N LEU A 638 -14.45 -19.82 6.05
CA LEU A 638 -14.03 -19.31 7.35
C LEU A 638 -12.60 -19.75 7.65
N THR A 639 -11.84 -18.92 8.35
CA THR A 639 -10.57 -19.31 8.97
C THR A 639 -10.81 -19.87 10.38
N GLN A 640 -9.84 -20.62 10.91
CA GLN A 640 -10.00 -21.29 12.21
C GLN A 640 -10.10 -20.31 13.39
N ASP A 641 -9.35 -19.20 13.33
CA ASP A 641 -9.24 -18.23 14.42
C ASP A 641 -9.58 -16.82 13.91
N GLU A 642 -10.75 -16.64 13.28
CA GLU A 642 -11.22 -15.36 12.69
C GLU A 642 -10.95 -14.13 13.59
N GLY A 643 -11.26 -14.23 14.88
CA GLY A 643 -11.06 -13.16 15.84
C GLY A 643 -9.59 -12.84 16.16
N GLY A 644 -8.64 -13.65 15.69
CA GLY A 644 -7.20 -13.53 15.96
C GLY A 644 -6.60 -12.20 15.48
N LEU A 645 -7.03 -11.66 14.33
CA LEU A 645 -6.60 -10.32 13.86
C LEU A 645 -7.00 -9.22 14.86
N PHE A 646 -8.18 -9.34 15.44
CA PHE A 646 -8.73 -8.35 16.35
C PHE A 646 -8.17 -8.51 17.77
N ALA A 647 -7.91 -9.75 18.20
CA ALA A 647 -7.11 -10.04 19.38
C ALA A 647 -5.69 -9.46 19.25
N ALA A 648 -5.06 -9.56 18.07
CA ALA A 648 -3.76 -8.95 17.81
C ALA A 648 -3.80 -7.42 17.94
N ASN A 649 -4.83 -6.76 17.39
CA ASN A 649 -5.01 -5.31 17.55
C ASN A 649 -5.24 -4.90 19.03
N LEU A 650 -5.83 -5.77 19.84
CA LEU A 650 -5.96 -5.54 21.29
C LEU A 650 -4.59 -5.62 22.01
N ALA A 651 -3.68 -6.45 21.50
CA ALA A 651 -2.40 -6.82 22.11
C ALA A 651 -1.17 -6.07 21.57
N THR A 652 -1.36 -4.91 20.94
CA THR A 652 -0.26 -4.06 20.44
C THR A 652 0.73 -3.69 21.56
N ILE A 653 2.01 -3.48 21.21
CA ILE A 653 3.10 -3.22 22.18
C ILE A 653 2.81 -2.04 23.11
N ASP A 654 2.06 -1.03 22.65
CA ASP A 654 1.72 0.13 23.46
C ASP A 654 0.68 -0.14 24.57
N GLY A 655 0.02 -1.31 24.52
CA GLY A 655 -0.94 -1.81 25.51
C GLY A 655 -2.22 -0.99 25.67
N LYS A 656 -2.43 0.06 24.87
CA LYS A 656 -3.52 1.03 25.13
C LYS A 656 -4.89 0.42 24.94
N ASN A 657 -5.06 -0.40 23.91
CA ASN A 657 -6.33 -1.02 23.58
C ASN A 657 -6.72 -2.03 24.66
N LEU A 658 -5.77 -2.86 25.10
CA LEU A 658 -5.98 -3.81 26.19
C LEU A 658 -6.38 -3.12 27.50
N GLU A 659 -5.70 -2.04 27.88
CA GLU A 659 -6.03 -1.30 29.11
C GLU A 659 -7.40 -0.60 29.02
N ALA A 660 -7.77 -0.09 27.84
CA ALA A 660 -9.09 0.47 27.60
C ALA A 660 -10.19 -0.60 27.69
N PHE A 661 -9.98 -1.80 27.12
CA PHE A 661 -10.90 -2.93 27.23
C PHE A 661 -11.11 -3.34 28.68
N LYS A 662 -10.02 -3.53 29.45
CA LYS A 662 -10.10 -3.91 30.88
C LYS A 662 -10.87 -2.91 31.73
N LYS A 663 -10.86 -1.62 31.36
CA LYS A 663 -11.56 -0.57 32.09
C LYS A 663 -13.09 -0.68 31.96
N ASP A 664 -13.58 -1.15 30.82
CA ASP A 664 -15.01 -1.21 30.53
C ASP A 664 -15.38 -2.37 29.57
N PRO A 665 -15.13 -3.62 29.98
CA PRO A 665 -15.22 -4.77 29.06
C PRO A 665 -16.65 -4.99 28.58
N VAL A 666 -17.65 -4.78 29.44
CA VAL A 666 -19.06 -4.97 29.07
C VAL A 666 -19.49 -4.01 27.96
N ASN A 667 -19.11 -2.72 28.02
CA ASN A 667 -19.45 -1.81 26.93
C ASN A 667 -18.63 -2.13 25.67
N ALA A 668 -17.38 -2.59 25.80
CA ALA A 668 -16.60 -3.02 24.64
C ALA A 668 -17.24 -4.23 23.91
N LEU A 669 -17.74 -5.23 24.65
CA LEU A 669 -18.48 -6.35 24.06
C LEU A 669 -19.82 -5.91 23.48
N LEU A 670 -20.55 -5.03 24.16
CA LEU A 670 -21.81 -4.45 23.68
C LEU A 670 -21.63 -3.84 22.28
N TYR A 671 -20.63 -2.96 22.13
CA TYR A 671 -20.34 -2.32 20.86
C TYR A 671 -19.85 -3.32 19.82
N SER A 672 -18.97 -4.27 20.18
CA SER A 672 -18.50 -5.31 19.27
C SER A 672 -19.63 -6.19 18.69
N MET A 673 -20.77 -6.29 19.36
CA MET A 673 -21.99 -6.96 18.85
C MET A 673 -22.95 -6.02 18.10
N ALA A 674 -22.56 -4.77 17.83
CA ALA A 674 -23.40 -3.71 17.27
C ALA A 674 -24.69 -3.46 18.09
N MET A 675 -24.65 -3.64 19.41
CA MET A 675 -25.81 -3.49 20.27
C MET A 675 -25.92 -2.09 20.88
N GLU A 676 -27.16 -1.63 21.06
CA GLU A 676 -27.43 -0.37 21.73
C GLU A 676 -27.37 -0.52 23.24
N LYS A 677 -27.02 0.58 23.92
CA LYS A 677 -26.98 0.68 25.39
C LYS A 677 -28.37 0.80 26.01
N GLN A 678 -29.28 -0.09 25.62
CA GLN A 678 -30.61 -0.27 26.21
C GLN A 678 -30.62 -1.47 27.18
N LYS A 679 -31.74 -1.69 27.87
CA LYS A 679 -31.88 -2.68 28.97
C LYS A 679 -31.36 -4.08 28.57
N TYR A 680 -31.72 -4.58 27.39
CA TYR A 680 -31.33 -5.92 26.94
C TYR A 680 -29.90 -6.00 26.40
N GLY A 681 -29.40 -4.95 25.74
CA GLY A 681 -28.04 -4.94 25.20
C GLY A 681 -26.99 -5.11 26.29
N LEU A 682 -27.09 -4.33 27.38
CA LEU A 682 -26.19 -4.45 28.51
C LEU A 682 -26.31 -5.80 29.25
N GLU A 683 -27.51 -6.38 29.29
CA GLU A 683 -27.73 -7.70 29.89
C GLU A 683 -27.04 -8.80 29.07
N ILE A 684 -27.22 -8.78 27.74
CA ILE A 684 -26.58 -9.72 26.81
C ILE A 684 -25.07 -9.57 26.87
N ALA A 685 -24.53 -8.35 26.84
CA ALA A 685 -23.09 -8.11 26.95
C ALA A 685 -22.50 -8.59 28.28
N ARG A 686 -23.24 -8.49 29.40
CA ARG A 686 -22.81 -9.07 30.69
C ARG A 686 -22.81 -10.59 30.67
N LYS A 687 -23.83 -11.22 30.08
CA LYS A 687 -23.89 -12.68 29.95
C LYS A 687 -22.76 -13.20 29.07
N ALA A 688 -22.47 -12.52 27.97
CA ALA A 688 -21.31 -12.81 27.12
C ALA A 688 -19.99 -12.62 27.88
N TYR A 689 -19.83 -11.53 28.63
CA TYR A 689 -18.64 -11.30 29.44
C TYR A 689 -18.42 -12.44 30.46
N ASN A 690 -19.48 -12.86 31.16
CA ASN A 690 -19.37 -13.97 32.10
C ASN A 690 -18.95 -15.26 31.41
N HIS A 691 -19.60 -15.62 30.30
CA HIS A 691 -19.34 -16.86 29.58
C HIS A 691 -17.90 -16.93 29.03
N TYR A 692 -17.42 -15.87 28.36
CA TYR A 692 -16.12 -15.90 27.69
C TYR A 692 -14.93 -15.59 28.61
N PHE A 693 -15.12 -14.79 29.66
CA PHE A 693 -14.02 -14.23 30.45
C PHE A 693 -14.01 -14.63 31.93
N LEU A 694 -15.14 -15.07 32.50
CA LEU A 694 -15.22 -15.45 33.93
C LEU A 694 -15.41 -16.95 34.14
N ASP A 695 -16.24 -17.59 33.31
CA ASP A 695 -16.57 -19.02 33.43
C ASP A 695 -15.54 -19.91 32.73
N ASN A 696 -14.70 -19.33 31.86
CA ASN A 696 -13.63 -20.03 31.15
C ASN A 696 -12.37 -20.15 32.04
N GLU A 697 -11.78 -21.34 32.13
CA GLU A 697 -10.58 -21.61 32.95
C GLU A 697 -9.29 -20.94 32.40
N SER A 698 -9.33 -20.40 31.18
CA SER A 698 -8.23 -19.62 30.59
C SER A 698 -8.05 -18.26 31.29
N ASN A 699 -6.81 -17.86 31.53
CA ASN A 699 -6.46 -16.53 32.07
C ASN A 699 -5.97 -15.54 30.99
N ASP A 700 -6.09 -15.90 29.71
CA ASP A 700 -5.66 -15.05 28.59
C ASP A 700 -6.83 -14.26 27.99
N ILE A 701 -7.00 -13.03 28.47
CA ILE A 701 -8.05 -12.09 28.05
C ILE A 701 -7.99 -11.77 26.56
N VAL A 702 -6.80 -11.80 25.95
CA VAL A 702 -6.62 -11.47 24.53
C VAL A 702 -7.14 -12.62 23.68
N LYS A 703 -6.78 -13.86 24.04
CA LYS A 703 -7.30 -15.05 23.38
C LYS A 703 -8.82 -15.18 23.55
N GLN A 704 -9.34 -14.97 24.77
CA GLN A 704 -10.78 -14.98 25.05
C GLN A 704 -11.54 -13.94 24.21
N PHE A 705 -10.95 -12.76 24.02
CA PHE A 705 -11.52 -11.75 23.13
C PHE A 705 -11.55 -12.22 21.67
N GLY A 706 -10.48 -12.86 21.19
CA GLY A 706 -10.45 -13.48 19.86
C GLY A 706 -11.53 -14.56 19.68
N GLU A 707 -11.73 -15.42 20.68
CA GLU A 707 -12.80 -16.45 20.64
C GLU A 707 -14.19 -15.81 20.58
N PHE A 708 -14.45 -14.82 21.45
CA PHE A 708 -15.71 -14.06 21.45
C PHE A 708 -16.00 -13.44 20.08
N ILE A 709 -15.02 -12.76 19.49
CA ILE A 709 -15.15 -12.13 18.17
C ILE A 709 -15.41 -13.16 17.08
N SER A 710 -14.64 -14.26 17.08
CA SER A 710 -14.80 -15.32 16.07
C SER A 710 -16.23 -15.82 16.05
N ASP A 711 -16.79 -16.11 17.23
CA ASP A 711 -18.12 -16.71 17.36
C ASP A 711 -19.23 -15.74 16.92
N ILE A 712 -19.27 -14.52 17.46
CA ILE A 712 -20.42 -13.62 17.26
C ILE A 712 -20.31 -12.73 16.01
N CYS A 713 -19.10 -12.31 15.64
CA CYS A 713 -18.92 -11.37 14.55
C CYS A 713 -18.73 -12.06 13.19
N VAL A 714 -18.35 -13.35 13.15
CA VAL A 714 -18.04 -14.04 11.88
C VAL A 714 -18.70 -15.42 11.79
N PHE A 715 -18.41 -16.35 12.70
CA PHE A 715 -18.89 -17.74 12.61
C PHE A 715 -20.40 -17.84 12.58
N LYS A 716 -21.08 -17.21 13.53
CA LYS A 716 -22.55 -17.26 13.59
C LYS A 716 -23.20 -16.72 12.32
N CYS A 717 -22.83 -15.53 11.87
CA CYS A 717 -23.50 -14.90 10.73
C CYS A 717 -23.21 -15.58 9.39
N VAL A 718 -21.99 -16.09 9.19
CA VAL A 718 -21.63 -16.84 7.99
C VAL A 718 -22.32 -18.20 7.99
N ASP A 719 -22.35 -18.93 9.12
CA ASP A 719 -23.06 -20.21 9.24
C ASP A 719 -24.56 -20.01 9.00
N ASP A 720 -25.20 -19.01 9.63
CA ASP A 720 -26.61 -18.69 9.41
C ASP A 720 -26.93 -18.46 7.91
N SER A 721 -26.02 -17.79 7.18
CA SER A 721 -26.18 -17.51 5.75
C SER A 721 -25.98 -18.77 4.89
N VAL A 722 -25.02 -19.63 5.24
CA VAL A 722 -24.83 -20.95 4.62
C VAL A 722 -26.07 -21.83 4.82
N GLN A 723 -26.60 -21.89 6.04
CA GLN A 723 -27.80 -22.68 6.34
C GLN A 723 -29.01 -22.18 5.54
N LEU A 724 -29.20 -20.87 5.51
CA LEU A 724 -30.30 -20.22 4.80
C LEU A 724 -30.22 -20.47 3.28
N LEU A 725 -29.06 -20.24 2.66
CA LEU A 725 -28.88 -20.49 1.23
C LEU A 725 -28.94 -21.99 0.90
N SER A 726 -28.43 -22.88 1.75
CA SER A 726 -28.52 -24.33 1.54
C SER A 726 -29.96 -24.84 1.55
N GLN A 727 -30.89 -24.08 2.14
CA GLN A 727 -32.32 -24.41 2.16
C GLN A 727 -33.08 -23.83 0.96
N TYR A 728 -32.74 -22.63 0.50
CA TYR A 728 -33.56 -21.89 -0.47
C TYR A 728 -32.88 -21.61 -1.83
N ASN A 729 -31.57 -21.83 -1.95
CA ASN A 729 -30.85 -21.74 -3.23
C ASN A 729 -31.05 -23.03 -4.02
N ASP A 730 -31.49 -22.91 -5.27
CA ASP A 730 -31.66 -24.04 -6.19
C ASP A 730 -30.31 -24.46 -6.84
N GLN A 731 -29.21 -23.82 -6.43
CA GLN A 731 -27.84 -24.10 -6.86
C GLN A 731 -26.97 -24.60 -5.71
N SER A 732 -25.82 -25.20 -6.04
CA SER A 732 -24.87 -25.76 -5.06
C SER A 732 -24.31 -24.71 -4.10
N VAL A 733 -24.34 -25.01 -2.80
CA VAL A 733 -23.65 -24.27 -1.75
C VAL A 733 -22.49 -25.12 -1.24
N TYR A 734 -21.27 -24.60 -1.28
CA TYR A 734 -20.07 -25.23 -0.74
C TYR A 734 -19.57 -24.45 0.47
N TYR A 735 -18.93 -25.14 1.41
CA TYR A 735 -18.43 -24.54 2.65
C TYR A 735 -17.02 -25.05 2.95
N TYR A 736 -16.08 -24.17 3.31
CA TYR A 736 -14.73 -24.56 3.72
C TYR A 736 -14.34 -23.98 5.08
N HIS A 737 -13.43 -24.68 5.75
CA HIS A 737 -12.77 -24.26 6.97
C HIS A 737 -11.26 -24.26 6.73
N TYR A 738 -10.64 -23.09 6.79
CA TYR A 738 -9.21 -22.91 6.55
C TYR A 738 -8.44 -22.91 7.88
N SER A 739 -7.58 -23.90 8.07
CA SER A 739 -6.77 -24.08 9.29
C SER A 739 -5.27 -24.20 9.00
N HIS A 740 -4.85 -23.91 7.77
CA HIS A 740 -3.43 -23.93 7.42
C HIS A 740 -2.72 -22.70 8.01
N ARG A 741 -1.75 -22.94 8.89
CA ARG A 741 -0.90 -21.88 9.44
C ARG A 741 0.26 -21.59 8.48
N GLY A 742 0.12 -20.52 7.70
CA GLY A 742 1.14 -20.08 6.74
C GLY A 742 2.40 -19.50 7.38
N GLN A 743 3.48 -19.44 6.60
CA GLN A 743 4.74 -18.76 6.93
C GLN A 743 4.51 -17.28 7.31
N HIS A 744 3.53 -16.66 6.63
CA HIS A 744 3.11 -15.28 6.84
C HIS A 744 1.68 -15.23 7.34
N SER A 745 1.39 -14.22 8.15
CA SER A 745 0.06 -13.93 8.69
C SER A 745 -0.18 -12.45 8.60
N ILE A 746 -1.44 -12.06 8.37
CA ILE A 746 -1.84 -10.65 8.29
C ILE A 746 -1.48 -9.89 9.57
N THR A 747 -1.49 -10.59 10.72
CA THR A 747 -1.15 -10.02 12.03
C THR A 747 0.28 -9.48 12.09
N LYS A 748 1.21 -10.01 11.29
CA LYS A 748 2.61 -9.54 11.23
C LYS A 748 2.75 -8.11 10.68
N MET A 749 1.67 -7.53 10.14
CA MET A 749 1.64 -6.13 9.72
C MET A 749 1.39 -5.16 10.89
N LEU A 750 0.98 -5.67 12.06
CA LEU A 750 0.77 -4.90 13.28
C LEU A 750 2.05 -4.85 14.14
N ASP A 751 2.16 -3.82 14.99
CA ASP A 751 3.28 -3.65 15.93
C ASP A 751 3.11 -4.56 17.16
N LEU A 752 3.47 -5.84 16.97
CA LEU A 752 3.30 -6.93 17.93
C LEU A 752 4.64 -7.42 18.51
N PRO A 753 4.63 -8.04 19.70
CA PRO A 753 5.78 -8.79 20.19
C PRO A 753 6.26 -9.85 19.18
N LYS A 754 7.57 -10.08 19.10
CA LYS A 754 8.18 -10.96 18.08
C LYS A 754 7.63 -12.40 18.05
N ASP A 755 7.22 -12.90 19.20
CA ASP A 755 6.76 -14.28 19.39
C ASP A 755 5.23 -14.36 19.58
N ALA A 756 4.49 -13.29 19.27
CA ALA A 756 3.04 -13.28 19.37
C ALA A 756 2.42 -14.18 18.28
N ASP A 757 1.54 -15.08 18.69
CA ASP A 757 0.82 -15.99 17.80
C ASP A 757 -0.67 -15.95 18.13
N PHE A 758 -1.49 -15.68 17.12
CA PHE A 758 -2.93 -15.52 17.21
C PHE A 758 -3.69 -16.60 16.43
N GLY A 759 -3.00 -17.66 16.01
CA GLY A 759 -3.61 -18.74 15.22
C GLY A 759 -3.87 -18.32 13.77
N VAL A 760 -4.78 -19.02 13.09
CA VAL A 760 -5.11 -18.79 11.67
C VAL A 760 -6.19 -17.71 11.57
N CYS A 761 -5.74 -16.47 11.44
CA CYS A 761 -6.55 -15.27 11.63
C CYS A 761 -7.46 -14.96 10.44
N HIS A 762 -8.42 -14.05 10.63
CA HIS A 762 -9.13 -13.39 9.51
C HIS A 762 -8.16 -12.93 8.43
N ALA A 763 -8.49 -13.17 7.16
CA ALA A 763 -7.68 -12.87 5.97
C ALA A 763 -6.32 -13.61 5.85
N ASP A 764 -5.97 -14.56 6.72
CA ASP A 764 -4.69 -15.28 6.60
C ASP A 764 -4.60 -16.10 5.30
N GLU A 765 -5.72 -16.61 4.75
CA GLU A 765 -5.68 -17.33 3.48
C GLU A 765 -5.33 -16.42 2.30
N LEU A 766 -5.56 -15.11 2.42
CA LEU A 766 -5.21 -14.13 1.39
C LEU A 766 -3.70 -14.02 1.20
N MET A 767 -2.91 -14.33 2.23
CA MET A 767 -1.44 -14.37 2.16
C MET A 767 -0.93 -15.44 1.18
N LEU A 768 -1.76 -16.44 0.87
CA LEU A 768 -1.48 -17.48 -0.13
C LEU A 768 -2.12 -17.21 -1.49
N MET A 769 -3.07 -16.27 -1.56
CA MET A 769 -3.80 -15.93 -2.78
C MET A 769 -3.22 -14.72 -3.51
N PHE A 770 -2.61 -13.77 -2.82
CA PHE A 770 -2.16 -12.53 -3.45
C PHE A 770 -0.68 -12.26 -3.23
N SER A 771 -0.03 -11.81 -4.28
CA SER A 771 1.36 -11.37 -4.22
C SER A 771 1.37 -9.86 -4.03
N SER A 772 2.10 -9.32 -3.04
CA SER A 772 2.22 -7.87 -2.87
C SER A 772 3.64 -7.51 -2.48
N ASN A 773 4.06 -6.26 -2.74
CA ASN A 773 5.31 -5.73 -2.20
C ASN A 773 5.29 -5.62 -0.67
N LEU A 774 4.09 -5.70 -0.07
CA LEU A 774 3.87 -5.70 1.38
C LEU A 774 4.04 -7.08 2.01
N ILE A 775 3.99 -8.15 1.20
CA ILE A 775 4.07 -9.53 1.66
C ILE A 775 5.40 -10.12 1.19
N PRO A 776 6.27 -10.62 2.08
CA PRO A 776 7.50 -11.28 1.66
C PRO A 776 7.19 -12.45 0.71
N PRO A 777 8.07 -12.76 -0.26
CA PRO A 777 7.81 -13.87 -1.18
C PRO A 777 7.57 -15.18 -0.43
N MET A 778 6.49 -15.87 -0.82
CA MET A 778 6.18 -17.21 -0.31
C MET A 778 7.31 -18.17 -0.67
N THR A 779 7.97 -18.74 0.35
CA THR A 779 9.12 -19.66 0.17
C THR A 779 8.88 -21.04 0.75
N ASP A 780 7.91 -21.18 1.64
CA ASP A 780 7.57 -22.46 2.27
C ASP A 780 6.91 -23.42 1.24
N PRO A 781 7.44 -24.64 1.03
CA PRO A 781 6.84 -25.61 0.12
C PRO A 781 5.39 -26.00 0.47
N ASN A 782 5.03 -25.97 1.75
CA ASN A 782 3.69 -26.28 2.23
C ASN A 782 2.71 -25.17 1.85
N ASP A 783 3.10 -23.92 2.07
CA ASP A 783 2.32 -22.74 1.66
C ASP A 783 2.09 -22.75 0.15
N ILE A 784 3.13 -23.06 -0.64
CA ILE A 784 3.03 -23.20 -2.10
C ILE A 784 2.03 -24.30 -2.48
N LYS A 785 2.01 -25.42 -1.76
CA LYS A 785 1.08 -26.53 -2.00
C LYS A 785 -0.36 -26.11 -1.71
N VAL A 786 -0.62 -25.50 -0.56
CA VAL A 786 -1.95 -25.01 -0.17
C VAL A 786 -2.45 -23.90 -1.09
N SER A 787 -1.57 -22.96 -1.46
CA SER A 787 -1.86 -21.91 -2.44
C SER A 787 -2.32 -22.51 -3.78
N LYS A 788 -1.59 -23.49 -4.32
CA LYS A 788 -1.96 -24.17 -5.57
C LYS A 788 -3.33 -24.84 -5.46
N MET A 789 -3.60 -25.53 -4.35
CA MET A 789 -4.88 -26.17 -4.11
C MET A 789 -6.04 -25.17 -4.08
N ILE A 790 -5.90 -24.05 -3.34
CA ILE A 790 -6.91 -22.99 -3.32
C ILE A 790 -7.17 -22.48 -4.74
N PHE A 791 -6.13 -22.25 -5.54
CA PHE A 791 -6.32 -21.82 -6.93
C PHE A 791 -6.99 -22.86 -7.82
N ASP A 792 -6.65 -24.14 -7.67
CA ASP A 792 -7.31 -25.20 -8.43
C ASP A 792 -8.81 -25.23 -8.11
N LEU A 793 -9.16 -25.15 -6.83
CA LEU A 793 -10.54 -25.11 -6.36
C LEU A 793 -11.29 -23.88 -6.89
N TRP A 794 -10.70 -22.68 -6.79
CA TRP A 794 -11.36 -21.43 -7.15
C TRP A 794 -11.49 -21.30 -8.68
N THR A 795 -10.50 -21.78 -9.45
CA THR A 795 -10.51 -21.67 -10.92
C THR A 795 -11.32 -22.79 -11.60
N SER A 796 -11.39 -23.98 -11.03
CA SER A 796 -12.31 -25.03 -11.49
C SER A 796 -13.76 -24.64 -11.20
N PHE A 797 -14.06 -24.18 -9.98
CA PHE A 797 -15.34 -23.56 -9.66
C PHE A 797 -15.62 -22.39 -10.61
N SER A 798 -14.62 -21.53 -10.80
CA SER A 798 -14.42 -20.59 -11.91
C SER A 798 -15.20 -20.92 -13.18
N ALA A 799 -14.73 -22.02 -13.76
CA ALA A 799 -15.08 -22.52 -15.07
C ALA A 799 -16.45 -23.19 -15.13
N ASN A 800 -16.78 -24.06 -14.17
CA ASN A 800 -17.90 -24.98 -14.30
C ASN A 800 -18.84 -25.03 -13.09
N GLY A 801 -18.48 -24.44 -11.94
CA GLY A 801 -19.29 -24.42 -10.73
C GLY A 801 -19.08 -25.59 -9.80
N VAL A 802 -18.06 -26.41 -10.06
CA VAL A 802 -17.66 -27.54 -9.24
C VAL A 802 -16.19 -27.34 -8.83
N PRO A 803 -15.90 -27.13 -7.54
CA PRO A 803 -14.54 -26.96 -7.08
C PRO A 803 -13.80 -28.30 -7.08
N GLN A 804 -12.62 -28.34 -7.68
CA GLN A 804 -11.80 -29.53 -7.91
C GLN A 804 -10.32 -29.21 -7.70
N SER A 805 -9.59 -30.14 -7.07
CA SER A 805 -8.13 -30.14 -6.98
C SER A 805 -7.65 -31.58 -6.83
N ASP A 806 -6.51 -31.92 -7.44
CA ASP A 806 -5.89 -33.24 -7.31
C ASP A 806 -5.41 -33.55 -5.88
N GLU A 807 -5.30 -32.51 -5.04
CA GLU A 807 -4.93 -32.63 -3.63
C GLU A 807 -6.10 -33.10 -2.75
N ILE A 808 -7.35 -32.98 -3.22
CA ILE A 808 -8.53 -33.43 -2.48
C ILE A 808 -8.81 -34.91 -2.78
N ILE A 809 -8.93 -35.69 -1.71
CA ILE A 809 -9.36 -37.09 -1.82
C ILE A 809 -10.86 -37.13 -2.09
N GLY A 810 -11.23 -37.34 -3.35
CA GLY A 810 -12.62 -37.48 -3.80
C GLY A 810 -13.22 -36.20 -4.39
N HIS A 811 -14.53 -36.03 -4.28
CA HIS A 811 -15.23 -34.85 -4.78
C HIS A 811 -15.68 -33.97 -3.61
N TRP A 812 -15.42 -32.66 -3.69
CA TRP A 812 -16.04 -31.71 -2.76
C TRP A 812 -17.53 -31.61 -3.11
N LEU A 813 -18.37 -32.23 -2.28
CA LEU A 813 -19.82 -32.20 -2.43
C LEU A 813 -20.41 -30.94 -1.78
N PRO A 814 -21.54 -30.42 -2.27
CA PRO A 814 -22.22 -29.29 -1.64
C PRO A 814 -22.80 -29.67 -0.27
N THR A 815 -22.89 -28.68 0.61
CA THR A 815 -23.53 -28.81 1.91
C THR A 815 -25.04 -28.66 1.79
N THR A 816 -25.78 -29.36 2.66
CA THR A 816 -27.26 -29.33 2.70
C THR A 816 -27.71 -29.45 4.16
N GLN A 817 -28.94 -29.05 4.44
CA GLN A 817 -29.53 -29.19 5.78
C GLN A 817 -29.51 -30.64 6.30
N GLN A 818 -29.72 -31.63 5.43
CA GLN A 818 -29.76 -33.05 5.81
C GLN A 818 -28.38 -33.69 5.89
N GLN A 819 -27.41 -33.14 5.17
CA GLN A 819 -26.03 -33.64 5.11
C GLN A 819 -25.08 -32.43 5.18
N PRO A 820 -24.88 -31.87 6.39
CA PRO A 820 -23.90 -30.83 6.59
C PRO A 820 -22.52 -31.39 6.27
N ARG A 821 -21.74 -30.59 5.54
CA ARG A 821 -20.35 -30.91 5.25
C ARG A 821 -19.55 -29.66 4.97
N TYR A 822 -18.25 -29.74 5.18
CA TYR A 822 -17.32 -28.68 4.80
C TYR A 822 -15.98 -29.28 4.36
N LEU A 823 -15.23 -28.55 3.54
CA LEU A 823 -13.86 -28.90 3.20
C LEU A 823 -12.92 -28.33 4.26
N GLN A 824 -12.20 -29.19 4.97
CA GLN A 824 -11.09 -28.76 5.80
C GLN A 824 -9.89 -28.47 4.88
N ILE A 825 -9.35 -27.27 4.94
CA ILE A 825 -8.16 -26.86 4.19
C ILE A 825 -6.99 -26.76 5.17
N ASP A 826 -6.12 -27.78 5.14
CA ASP A 826 -4.90 -27.88 5.94
C ASP A 826 -3.75 -28.60 5.19
N LEU A 827 -2.66 -28.82 5.93
CA LEU A 827 -1.42 -29.42 5.46
C LEU A 827 -1.45 -30.95 5.34
N GLU A 828 -2.20 -31.63 6.21
CA GLU A 828 -2.11 -33.10 6.38
C GLU A 828 -2.94 -33.84 5.33
N SER A 829 -4.07 -33.28 4.90
CA SER A 829 -4.77 -33.53 3.63
C SER A 829 -6.09 -32.74 3.65
N PRO A 830 -6.46 -32.03 2.56
CA PRO A 830 -7.75 -31.36 2.47
C PRO A 830 -8.88 -32.40 2.41
N ILE A 831 -9.53 -32.66 3.54
CA ILE A 831 -10.54 -33.71 3.68
C ILE A 831 -11.93 -33.07 3.66
N LEU A 832 -12.84 -33.71 2.91
CA LEU A 832 -14.26 -33.43 3.03
C LEU A 832 -14.80 -34.04 4.33
N VAL A 833 -15.15 -33.19 5.28
CA VAL A 833 -15.74 -33.59 6.56
C VAL A 833 -17.26 -33.62 6.39
N ASN A 834 -17.89 -34.78 6.58
CA ASN A 834 -19.35 -34.93 6.56
C ASN A 834 -19.92 -34.72 7.97
N ASP A 835 -19.74 -33.52 8.49
CA ASP A 835 -20.24 -33.08 9.79
C ASP A 835 -20.48 -31.55 9.76
N VAL A 836 -21.05 -31.00 10.83
CA VAL A 836 -21.10 -29.55 11.06
C VAL A 836 -19.71 -28.99 11.40
N MET A 837 -19.54 -27.68 11.24
CA MET A 837 -18.30 -26.98 11.58
C MET A 837 -17.89 -27.20 13.05
N PRO A 838 -16.58 -27.23 13.36
CA PRO A 838 -16.09 -27.56 14.71
C PRO A 838 -16.49 -26.55 15.79
N PHE A 839 -16.83 -25.30 15.40
CA PHE A 839 -17.29 -24.27 16.32
C PHE A 839 -18.81 -24.33 16.62
N HIS A 840 -19.58 -25.21 15.98
CA HIS A 840 -21.04 -25.21 16.07
C HIS A 840 -21.54 -25.37 17.52
N SER A 841 -20.86 -26.19 18.34
CA SER A 841 -21.17 -26.36 19.76
C SER A 841 -20.99 -25.08 20.60
N ARG A 842 -20.12 -24.15 20.17
CA ARG A 842 -19.96 -22.85 20.83
C ARG A 842 -21.09 -21.89 20.47
N LEU A 843 -21.70 -22.06 19.30
CA LEU A 843 -22.83 -21.24 18.85
C LEU A 843 -24.13 -21.54 19.61
N ASP A 844 -24.22 -22.68 20.31
CA ASP A 844 -25.39 -23.02 21.16
C ASP A 844 -25.63 -21.99 22.26
N PHE A 845 -24.55 -21.43 22.83
CA PHE A 845 -24.63 -20.34 23.80
C PHE A 845 -25.37 -19.14 23.21
N TRP A 846 -24.97 -18.69 22.01
CA TRP A 846 -25.57 -17.54 21.33
C TRP A 846 -27.01 -17.80 20.92
N THR A 847 -27.29 -18.99 20.37
CA THR A 847 -28.64 -19.40 19.98
C THR A 847 -29.58 -19.40 21.18
N THR A 848 -29.16 -19.96 22.31
CA THR A 848 -29.94 -19.96 23.56
C THR A 848 -30.10 -18.55 24.12
N LEU A 849 -29.02 -17.77 24.13
CA LEU A 849 -29.01 -16.42 24.66
C LEU A 849 -30.00 -15.54 23.89
N PHE A 850 -29.90 -15.47 22.56
CA PHE A 850 -30.82 -14.66 21.76
C PHE A 850 -32.25 -15.22 21.73
N GLY A 851 -32.42 -16.54 21.74
CA GLY A 851 -33.74 -17.18 21.83
C GLY A 851 -34.51 -16.80 23.10
N SER A 852 -33.82 -16.51 24.21
CA SER A 852 -34.47 -16.01 25.43
C SER A 852 -35.07 -14.59 25.30
N TYR A 853 -34.77 -13.89 24.20
CA TYR A 853 -35.27 -12.55 23.88
C TYR A 853 -36.11 -12.51 22.60
N SER A 854 -36.30 -13.63 21.88
CA SER A 854 -36.97 -13.69 20.57
C SER A 854 -38.51 -13.62 20.62
N GLY A 855 -39.05 -12.80 21.53
CA GLY A 855 -40.47 -12.52 21.72
C GLY A 855 -40.74 -11.17 22.38
N VAL A 856 -39.71 -10.30 22.47
CA VAL A 856 -39.84 -8.93 22.95
C VAL A 856 -39.96 -8.03 21.72
N PRO A 857 -41.06 -7.27 21.57
CA PRO A 857 -41.22 -6.34 20.47
C PRO A 857 -40.02 -5.40 20.34
N THR A 858 -39.44 -5.29 19.15
CA THR A 858 -38.49 -4.22 18.85
C THR A 858 -39.21 -2.87 18.96
N LYS A 859 -38.45 -1.78 19.08
CA LYS A 859 -39.01 -0.42 19.10
C LYS A 859 -39.71 -0.03 17.79
N GLU A 860 -39.53 -0.83 16.74
CA GLU A 860 -40.23 -0.72 15.45
C GLU A 860 -41.49 -1.60 15.39
N GLU A 861 -41.56 -2.66 16.20
CA GLU A 861 -42.75 -3.50 16.39
C GLU A 861 -43.77 -2.91 17.40
N LEU A 862 -43.35 -1.91 18.19
CA LEU A 862 -44.17 -1.09 19.11
C LEU A 862 -44.47 0.28 18.53
#